data_AF-A0A1V3IP03-F1
#
_entry.id   AF-A0A1V3IP03-F1
#
_cell.length_a   1.000
_cell.length_b   1.000
_cell.length_c   1.000
_cell.angle_alpha   90.00
_cell.angle_beta   90.00
_cell.angle_gamma   90.00
#
_symmetry.space_group_name_H-M   'P 1'
#
loop_
_entity.id
_entity.type
_entity.pdbx_description
1 polymer ?
#
loop_
_entity_poly.entity_id
_entity_poly.type
_entity_poly.pdbx_seq_one_letter_code
_entity_poly.pdbx_strand_id
1 'polypeptide(L)'
;MNKNHYKVIFSRVLNRFIVVSELAKTQGKATGENLESAETKTMLNSTALWAYPVACLLKPIHFSLMVALGFVYLAPNSAQADVDMAIRADKSAPGHQQPTVLQTANGLPQVNIQMPSAGGVSRNQYSQFDVAEKGAVLNNARKATQSQMAGWVQGNPNLARGEAKVILNEVNSANPSRLKGYVEVAGKKADVVIANPSGIHCEGCGVINAGRTTMTTGNARLENGELKGFDVNKGKVTVAGKGMDNSQSDYTDIIAEKVKIDGGVWSKKGIKVTTGKNRVNRTNDSVVYVGDKNRGETDRTSKSQAHRQDDQSYAVDVSQLGGMYAERIHLVDHGNGLGVRNAGHIGASAGNVQIDSQGRIVNSGTISSRQHTQIHTQSDLIQKGNVETAQGDVDIHAKSKIEQTGSTIAGGHIRYRATLVEASTSSILAAGIEERGKPREVNNTSSRKNLEINATQHTVAKGKNIASGKIDIQAGKVEASESQTHGYDVRFVARQNGIKVNRATLTAENELAFHTPSTLSTEQADLKADWINTTAQRIENYGGRWASQGERDFTLNLEKGLNNEKGLMFAGGNMALNQRGEFLNNAQGRLLSGKDLIINAQSLDNQAGLVVAEGSATLMISQAIQNRKVSDVGSLIQAQNSLGEIANNAISIATYEEREKINKLGLEKFKLEEKYGKNHPQAQQLGEQINQIQENIDRTYGIGSPNGMAIGAVTAALQAAAQNDTNGAIVALASPYLNKQIHDMTKENTAKDKATNLIAHALLSAVEFQVTGKDPLTGAVAGVTGEATATILTKALYDKTPDQLTASEKENISTLSQVAGGLAGALTAKANGSTDQQGGSFLTATAGTDTAKRAAENNFFDVDPHQERLDDIKLFAKLYFNGDEEKAEAYYDAMQQGKSKGVKDNVVETAEAILNLDETVKSLAYAITHPNEVIEQVYVSMDEWNQQYEYAVKHDPALAGEMQGYILGNFGSTPVSGMVVGAAGAKLLQKSAGLVKKGVEKTGLLPNWANANSNLPIVGEVAGYSTTRVTINDKNIWSETKKFSSQENALSHWEKHKNEFPELKNSDDYLNYVHDFIKNPPEGTLIKERTNGDKLFYYPEKNTFISINKDGVPKTMFKPEAGINYWEKQK
;
A
#
# COMPACT_ATOMS: atom_id res chain seq x y z
N MET A 1 -18.48 -0.25 -52.71
CA MET A 1 -19.05 -1.54 -52.26
C MET A 1 -17.96 -2.33 -51.56
N ASN A 2 -18.30 -3.21 -50.60
CA ASN A 2 -17.30 -3.98 -49.84
C ASN A 2 -16.76 -5.14 -50.69
N LYS A 3 -15.42 -5.22 -50.88
CA LYS A 3 -14.78 -6.30 -51.67
C LYS A 3 -15.08 -7.71 -51.15
N ASN A 4 -15.44 -7.86 -49.87
CA ASN A 4 -15.55 -9.16 -49.22
C ASN A 4 -17.01 -9.61 -48.97
N HIS A 5 -18.02 -8.87 -49.44
CA HIS A 5 -19.45 -9.20 -49.31
C HIS A 5 -19.95 -9.46 -47.87
N TYR A 6 -19.48 -8.69 -46.88
CA TYR A 6 -19.92 -8.77 -45.48
C TYR A 6 -20.52 -7.46 -44.96
N LYS A 7 -21.49 -7.59 -44.07
CA LYS A 7 -22.11 -6.50 -43.28
C LYS A 7 -22.20 -6.89 -41.80
N VAL A 8 -22.36 -5.90 -40.93
CA VAL A 8 -22.58 -6.12 -39.48
C VAL A 8 -24.08 -6.02 -39.18
N ILE A 9 -24.63 -7.00 -38.45
CA ILE A 9 -26.01 -6.94 -37.94
C ILE A 9 -26.05 -7.24 -36.43
N PHE A 10 -27.05 -6.71 -35.73
CA PHE A 10 -27.29 -7.07 -34.33
C PHE A 10 -28.05 -8.40 -34.24
N SER A 11 -27.45 -9.42 -33.61
CA SER A 11 -28.13 -10.69 -33.34
C SER A 11 -28.89 -10.62 -32.02
N ARG A 12 -30.22 -10.58 -32.08
CA ARG A 12 -31.10 -10.59 -30.90
C ARG A 12 -31.00 -11.90 -30.08
N VAL A 13 -30.53 -12.99 -30.69
CA VAL A 13 -30.31 -14.29 -30.03
C VAL A 13 -28.98 -14.32 -29.28
N LEU A 14 -27.94 -13.66 -29.79
CA LEU A 14 -26.60 -13.62 -29.18
C LEU A 14 -26.30 -12.31 -28.43
N ASN A 15 -27.29 -11.41 -28.35
CA ASN A 15 -27.24 -10.07 -27.76
C ASN A 15 -25.99 -9.24 -28.14
N ARG A 16 -25.48 -9.41 -29.38
CA ARG A 16 -24.26 -8.77 -29.87
C ARG A 16 -24.30 -8.51 -31.36
N PHE A 17 -23.48 -7.56 -31.82
CA PHE A 17 -23.19 -7.40 -33.24
C PHE A 17 -22.40 -8.61 -33.77
N ILE A 18 -22.77 -9.08 -34.95
CA ILE A 18 -22.09 -10.16 -35.68
C ILE A 18 -21.85 -9.76 -37.13
N VAL A 19 -20.73 -10.21 -37.68
CA VAL A 19 -20.46 -10.12 -39.12
C VAL A 19 -21.23 -11.23 -39.83
N VAL A 20 -21.97 -10.88 -40.86
CA VAL A 20 -22.74 -11.80 -41.72
C VAL A 20 -22.50 -11.45 -43.18
N SER A 21 -22.70 -12.40 -44.10
CA SER A 21 -22.71 -12.07 -45.52
C SER A 21 -23.76 -10.99 -45.81
N GLU A 22 -23.49 -10.08 -46.74
CA GLU A 22 -24.44 -9.03 -47.11
C GLU A 22 -25.73 -9.59 -47.75
N LEU A 23 -25.69 -10.84 -48.24
CA LEU A 23 -26.84 -11.63 -48.69
C LEU A 23 -27.81 -12.03 -47.55
N ALA A 24 -27.39 -11.94 -46.27
CA ALA A 24 -28.23 -12.31 -45.14
C ALA A 24 -29.47 -11.40 -45.05
N LYS A 25 -30.66 -11.94 -45.36
CA LYS A 25 -31.92 -11.20 -45.33
C LYS A 25 -32.35 -10.93 -43.89
N THR A 26 -32.65 -9.67 -43.59
CA THR A 26 -33.43 -9.30 -42.39
C THR A 26 -34.85 -9.89 -42.52
N GLN A 27 -35.49 -10.25 -41.42
CA GLN A 27 -36.82 -10.89 -41.47
C GLN A 27 -37.86 -9.96 -42.10
N GLY A 28 -38.46 -10.42 -43.21
CA GLY A 28 -39.50 -9.71 -43.93
C GLY A 28 -39.90 -10.41 -45.23
N LYS A 29 -40.95 -11.23 -45.18
CA LYS A 29 -41.62 -11.95 -46.29
C LYS A 29 -40.76 -12.94 -47.11
N ALA A 30 -41.07 -14.22 -46.92
CA ALA A 30 -41.21 -15.17 -48.03
C ALA A 30 -42.22 -16.26 -47.65
N THR A 31 -43.31 -16.35 -48.40
CA THR A 31 -44.08 -17.60 -48.57
C THR A 31 -43.27 -18.55 -49.45
N GLY A 32 -43.35 -19.87 -49.34
CA GLY A 32 -44.16 -20.69 -48.44
C GLY A 32 -44.67 -21.92 -49.19
N GLU A 33 -44.28 -23.13 -48.77
CA GLU A 33 -44.68 -24.39 -49.40
C GLU A 33 -44.68 -25.52 -48.36
N ASN A 34 -45.44 -26.60 -48.62
CA ASN A 34 -45.83 -27.57 -47.60
C ASN A 34 -44.84 -28.74 -47.46
N LEU A 35 -44.68 -29.24 -46.24
CA LEU A 35 -44.62 -30.68 -45.97
C LEU A 35 -45.08 -30.94 -44.52
N GLU A 36 -45.63 -32.12 -44.29
CA GLU A 36 -46.53 -32.38 -43.16
C GLU A 36 -45.81 -32.93 -41.92
N SER A 37 -46.42 -32.71 -40.76
CA SER A 37 -46.38 -33.66 -39.64
C SER A 37 -47.69 -33.49 -38.86
N ALA A 38 -48.53 -34.52 -38.92
CA ALA A 38 -49.76 -34.58 -38.14
C ALA A 38 -49.45 -35.03 -36.71
N GLU A 39 -50.11 -34.43 -35.73
CA GLU A 39 -51.01 -35.20 -34.86
C GLU A 39 -52.04 -34.28 -34.18
N THR A 40 -53.17 -34.84 -33.78
CA THR A 40 -54.43 -34.06 -33.68
C THR A 40 -55.00 -33.96 -32.27
N LYS A 41 -55.23 -32.71 -31.87
CA LYS A 41 -56.23 -32.20 -30.90
C LYS A 41 -57.12 -33.23 -30.18
N THR A 42 -57.14 -33.15 -28.85
CA THR A 42 -58.37 -33.06 -28.03
C THR A 42 -58.00 -32.43 -26.68
N MET A 43 -58.83 -31.64 -25.99
CA MET A 43 -60.19 -31.15 -26.26
C MET A 43 -60.27 -29.63 -26.02
N LEU A 44 -61.27 -28.95 -26.59
CA LEU A 44 -62.20 -28.08 -25.83
C LEU A 44 -63.39 -27.59 -26.68
N ASN A 45 -64.54 -28.20 -26.41
CA ASN A 45 -65.89 -27.67 -26.62
C ASN A 45 -66.15 -26.47 -25.68
N SER A 46 -67.13 -25.57 -25.80
CA SER A 46 -68.15 -25.21 -26.82
C SER A 46 -68.82 -23.90 -26.32
N THR A 47 -69.56 -23.07 -27.06
CA THR A 47 -70.00 -23.01 -28.47
C THR A 47 -70.33 -21.55 -28.83
N ALA A 48 -70.47 -21.22 -30.12
CA ALA A 48 -71.03 -19.93 -30.56
C ALA A 48 -72.45 -20.08 -31.14
N LEU A 49 -73.30 -19.07 -30.94
CA LEU A 49 -74.60 -18.92 -31.62
C LEU A 49 -74.45 -18.21 -32.97
N TRP A 50 -75.51 -18.26 -33.78
CA TRP A 50 -75.41 -18.21 -35.25
C TRP A 50 -75.76 -16.86 -35.88
N ALA A 51 -75.04 -16.47 -36.94
CA ALA A 51 -75.52 -15.61 -38.01
C ALA A 51 -74.64 -15.75 -39.27
N TYR A 52 -75.24 -15.82 -40.46
CA TYR A 52 -74.54 -15.67 -41.75
C TYR A 52 -74.29 -14.18 -42.05
N PRO A 53 -73.31 -13.87 -42.92
CA PRO A 53 -73.75 -13.39 -44.24
C PRO A 53 -73.01 -14.03 -45.44
N VAL A 54 -73.61 -13.85 -46.62
CA VAL A 54 -73.11 -14.34 -47.91
C VAL A 54 -71.85 -13.59 -48.35
N ALA A 55 -70.80 -14.32 -48.76
CA ALA A 55 -69.57 -13.76 -49.30
C ALA A 55 -69.67 -13.52 -50.83
N CYS A 56 -70.24 -12.39 -51.23
CA CYS A 56 -70.21 -11.94 -52.64
C CYS A 56 -68.83 -11.37 -53.00
N LEU A 57 -68.04 -12.10 -53.80
CA LEU A 57 -66.75 -11.65 -54.32
C LEU A 57 -66.92 -10.57 -55.40
N LEU A 58 -66.80 -9.30 -55.00
CA LEU A 58 -66.79 -8.16 -55.91
C LEU A 58 -65.54 -8.15 -56.80
N LYS A 59 -65.73 -8.07 -58.12
CA LYS A 59 -64.62 -7.91 -59.08
C LYS A 59 -63.95 -6.53 -58.91
N PRO A 60 -62.62 -6.38 -59.11
CA PRO A 60 -61.87 -5.15 -58.79
C PRO A 60 -62.49 -3.86 -59.34
N ILE A 61 -63.02 -3.90 -60.57
CA ILE A 61 -63.69 -2.76 -61.23
C ILE A 61 -64.85 -2.21 -60.39
N HIS A 62 -65.63 -3.06 -59.70
CA HIS A 62 -66.77 -2.61 -58.89
C HIS A 62 -66.31 -1.95 -57.58
N PHE A 63 -65.19 -2.41 -57.00
CA PHE A 63 -64.58 -1.77 -55.85
C PHE A 63 -64.03 -0.38 -56.22
N SER A 64 -63.31 -0.26 -57.34
CA SER A 64 -62.86 1.04 -57.87
C SER A 64 -64.03 1.98 -58.16
N LEU A 65 -65.16 1.46 -58.69
CA LEU A 65 -66.35 2.27 -58.96
C LEU A 65 -67.01 2.77 -57.65
N MET A 66 -67.08 1.94 -56.60
CA MET A 66 -67.61 2.37 -55.30
C MET A 66 -66.69 3.37 -54.58
N VAL A 67 -65.37 3.29 -54.76
CA VAL A 67 -64.43 4.33 -54.30
C VAL A 67 -64.67 5.64 -55.07
N ALA A 68 -64.77 5.58 -56.40
CA ALA A 68 -64.98 6.76 -57.24
C ALA A 68 -66.35 7.45 -57.03
N LEU A 69 -67.39 6.68 -56.66
CA LEU A 69 -68.73 7.19 -56.36
C LEU A 69 -68.93 7.56 -54.87
N GLY A 70 -67.87 7.53 -54.04
CA GLY A 70 -67.94 7.95 -52.64
C GLY A 70 -68.63 6.98 -51.67
N PHE A 71 -68.95 5.75 -52.10
CA PHE A 71 -69.60 4.74 -51.27
C PHE A 71 -68.64 3.97 -50.34
N VAL A 72 -67.33 4.22 -50.42
CA VAL A 72 -66.32 3.64 -49.51
C VAL A 72 -65.85 4.68 -48.49
N TYR A 73 -66.46 4.68 -47.31
CA TYR A 73 -66.03 5.52 -46.19
C TYR A 73 -64.97 4.80 -45.34
N LEU A 74 -63.71 5.22 -45.46
CA LEU A 74 -62.63 4.75 -44.59
C LEU A 74 -62.67 5.48 -43.24
N ALA A 75 -63.30 4.86 -42.25
CA ALA A 75 -63.17 5.30 -40.86
C ALA A 75 -61.70 5.18 -40.41
N PRO A 76 -61.14 6.18 -39.70
CA PRO A 76 -59.74 6.15 -39.25
C PRO A 76 -59.56 5.14 -38.12
N ASN A 77 -59.04 3.95 -38.45
CA ASN A 77 -58.75 2.86 -37.51
C ASN A 77 -57.50 3.14 -36.65
N SER A 78 -57.58 4.17 -35.81
CA SER A 78 -56.58 4.50 -34.78
C SER A 78 -57.22 5.06 -33.50
N ALA A 79 -58.42 4.59 -33.14
CA ALA A 79 -59.19 5.09 -31.99
C ALA A 79 -59.92 4.01 -31.13
N GLN A 80 -59.97 2.74 -31.55
CA GLN A 80 -60.84 1.72 -30.92
C GLN A 80 -60.35 1.15 -29.57
N ALA A 81 -59.29 1.69 -28.96
CA ALA A 81 -58.77 1.23 -27.66
C ALA A 81 -59.15 2.12 -26.46
N ASP A 82 -59.64 3.33 -26.71
CA ASP A 82 -59.93 4.36 -25.70
C ASP A 82 -61.44 4.69 -25.56
N VAL A 83 -62.30 4.18 -26.44
CA VAL A 83 -63.76 4.46 -26.46
C VAL A 83 -64.47 4.01 -25.16
N ASP A 84 -63.96 2.96 -24.50
CA ASP A 84 -64.53 2.43 -23.26
C ASP A 84 -63.89 2.96 -21.96
N MET A 85 -62.84 3.79 -22.04
CA MET A 85 -62.18 4.35 -20.85
C MET A 85 -63.06 5.45 -20.22
N ALA A 86 -63.77 5.09 -19.15
CA ALA A 86 -64.71 5.98 -18.48
C ALA A 86 -64.65 5.88 -16.94
N ILE A 87 -64.93 7.00 -16.30
CA ILE A 87 -65.29 7.07 -14.86
C ILE A 87 -66.82 6.94 -14.76
N ARG A 88 -67.30 5.89 -14.09
CA ARG A 88 -68.72 5.56 -13.94
C ARG A 88 -69.01 5.32 -12.46
N ALA A 89 -69.89 6.13 -11.86
CA ALA A 89 -70.35 5.92 -10.48
C ALA A 89 -71.00 4.53 -10.32
N ASP A 90 -70.91 3.93 -9.13
CA ASP A 90 -71.62 2.69 -8.83
C ASP A 90 -73.07 3.00 -8.43
N LYS A 91 -74.03 2.68 -9.31
CA LYS A 91 -75.46 2.87 -9.04
C LYS A 91 -76.02 1.94 -7.96
N SER A 92 -75.29 0.90 -7.56
CA SER A 92 -75.66 -0.02 -6.47
C SER A 92 -75.16 0.44 -5.10
N ALA A 93 -74.19 1.37 -5.04
CA ALA A 93 -73.70 1.94 -3.79
C ALA A 93 -74.74 2.88 -3.13
N PRO A 94 -74.67 3.15 -1.82
CA PRO A 94 -75.56 4.12 -1.17
C PRO A 94 -75.47 5.51 -1.81
N GLY A 95 -76.59 6.22 -1.95
CA GLY A 95 -76.65 7.50 -2.69
C GLY A 95 -75.62 8.56 -2.26
N HIS A 96 -75.31 8.64 -0.95
CA HIS A 96 -74.28 9.52 -0.39
C HIS A 96 -72.83 9.08 -0.69
N GLN A 97 -72.64 8.05 -1.52
CA GLN A 97 -71.37 7.49 -1.97
C GLN A 97 -71.30 7.39 -3.51
N GLN A 98 -72.36 7.78 -4.23
CA GLN A 98 -72.39 7.84 -5.70
C GLN A 98 -71.92 9.23 -6.17
N PRO A 99 -70.70 9.42 -6.68
CA PRO A 99 -70.24 10.73 -7.12
C PRO A 99 -70.92 11.19 -8.41
N THR A 100 -71.14 12.49 -8.57
CA THR A 100 -71.70 13.04 -9.81
C THR A 100 -70.57 13.27 -10.81
N VAL A 101 -70.53 12.47 -11.88
CA VAL A 101 -69.57 12.64 -12.99
C VAL A 101 -70.16 13.58 -14.04
N LEU A 102 -69.43 14.65 -14.33
CA LEU A 102 -69.74 15.71 -15.30
C LEU A 102 -68.61 15.80 -16.35
N GLN A 103 -68.76 16.69 -17.32
CA GLN A 103 -67.69 17.10 -18.24
C GLN A 103 -67.31 18.55 -17.99
N THR A 104 -66.01 18.86 -18.06
CA THR A 104 -65.48 20.23 -17.99
C THR A 104 -65.65 20.96 -19.31
N ALA A 105 -65.43 22.28 -19.33
CA ALA A 105 -65.50 23.09 -20.55
C ALA A 105 -64.53 22.64 -21.66
N ASN A 106 -63.43 21.94 -21.31
CA ASN A 106 -62.48 21.36 -22.25
C ASN A 106 -62.61 19.82 -22.42
N GLY A 107 -63.70 19.22 -21.94
CA GLY A 107 -64.03 17.80 -22.17
C GLY A 107 -63.20 16.80 -21.36
N LEU A 108 -62.85 17.14 -20.12
CA LEU A 108 -62.32 16.19 -19.13
C LEU A 108 -63.45 15.71 -18.20
N PRO A 109 -63.42 14.44 -17.73
CA PRO A 109 -64.32 14.00 -16.68
C PRO A 109 -64.09 14.78 -15.37
N GLN A 110 -65.13 15.44 -14.87
CA GLN A 110 -65.15 16.10 -13.57
C GLN A 110 -66.00 15.29 -12.58
N VAL A 111 -65.37 14.75 -11.56
CA VAL A 111 -66.02 14.09 -10.43
C VAL A 111 -66.35 15.14 -9.38
N ASN A 112 -67.63 15.51 -9.24
CA ASN A 112 -68.12 16.17 -8.03
C ASN A 112 -68.20 15.12 -6.91
N ILE A 113 -67.11 15.04 -6.14
CA ILE A 113 -66.95 14.09 -5.02
C ILE A 113 -68.06 14.26 -3.97
N GLN A 114 -68.34 13.20 -3.22
CA GLN A 114 -69.37 13.19 -2.19
C GLN A 114 -68.99 13.95 -0.92
N MET A 115 -70.00 14.33 -0.13
CA MET A 115 -69.82 15.09 1.11
C MET A 115 -68.88 14.36 2.08
N PRO A 116 -67.85 15.02 2.65
CA PRO A 116 -66.94 14.38 3.60
C PRO A 116 -67.62 13.93 4.90
N SER A 117 -67.11 12.84 5.48
CA SER A 117 -67.39 12.42 6.86
C SER A 117 -66.87 13.44 7.88
N ALA A 118 -67.25 13.27 9.16
CA ALA A 118 -66.65 14.05 10.26
C ALA A 118 -65.11 13.86 10.36
N GLY A 119 -64.60 12.68 9.99
CA GLY A 119 -63.16 12.42 9.83
C GLY A 119 -62.51 13.11 8.63
N GLY A 120 -63.29 13.75 7.76
CA GLY A 120 -62.82 14.43 6.55
C GLY A 120 -62.62 13.51 5.34
N VAL A 121 -63.18 12.30 5.33
CA VAL A 121 -63.10 11.37 4.21
C VAL A 121 -64.31 11.53 3.30
N SER A 122 -64.10 11.93 2.04
CA SER A 122 -65.09 11.81 0.97
C SER A 122 -65.00 10.38 0.41
N ARG A 123 -66.10 9.62 0.48
CA ARG A 123 -66.18 8.24 -0.02
C ARG A 123 -66.95 8.20 -1.33
N ASN A 124 -66.32 7.69 -2.39
CA ASN A 124 -66.83 7.71 -3.75
C ASN A 124 -66.70 6.31 -4.35
N GLN A 125 -67.83 5.67 -4.70
CA GLN A 125 -67.87 4.34 -5.27
C GLN A 125 -68.15 4.37 -6.79
N TYR A 126 -67.45 3.51 -7.52
CA TYR A 126 -67.44 3.47 -8.98
C TYR A 126 -67.65 2.05 -9.52
N SER A 127 -68.46 1.92 -10.56
CA SER A 127 -68.60 0.68 -11.34
C SER A 127 -67.47 0.51 -12.36
N GLN A 128 -66.80 1.62 -12.74
CA GLN A 128 -65.48 1.62 -13.38
C GLN A 128 -64.78 2.96 -13.09
N PHE A 129 -63.47 2.94 -12.87
CA PHE A 129 -62.66 4.16 -12.75
C PHE A 129 -61.44 4.03 -13.66
N ASP A 130 -61.60 4.46 -14.91
CA ASP A 130 -60.54 4.57 -15.91
C ASP A 130 -60.28 6.03 -16.27
N VAL A 131 -59.01 6.38 -16.48
CA VAL A 131 -58.56 7.75 -16.76
C VAL A 131 -57.77 7.72 -18.07
N ALA A 132 -58.31 8.32 -19.13
CA ALA A 132 -57.63 8.44 -20.42
C ALA A 132 -56.44 9.43 -20.36
N GLU A 133 -55.62 9.50 -21.42
CA GLU A 133 -54.39 10.32 -21.43
C GLU A 133 -54.60 11.80 -21.08
N LYS A 134 -55.79 12.34 -21.39
CA LYS A 134 -56.17 13.73 -21.07
C LYS A 134 -56.38 14.01 -19.57
N GLY A 135 -56.46 12.98 -18.73
CA GLY A 135 -56.68 13.09 -17.30
C GLY A 135 -58.14 13.28 -16.87
N ALA A 136 -58.36 13.46 -15.55
CA ALA A 136 -59.66 13.67 -14.92
C ALA A 136 -59.54 14.53 -13.65
N VAL A 137 -60.63 15.20 -13.24
CA VAL A 137 -60.64 16.14 -12.11
C VAL A 137 -61.52 15.64 -10.96
N LEU A 138 -60.96 15.55 -9.75
CA LEU A 138 -61.67 15.37 -8.49
C LEU A 138 -61.97 16.75 -7.89
N ASN A 139 -63.23 17.18 -7.92
CA ASN A 139 -63.62 18.53 -7.52
C ASN A 139 -63.78 18.66 -5.99
N ASN A 140 -62.72 19.12 -5.31
CA ASN A 140 -62.66 19.40 -3.88
C ASN A 140 -62.79 20.91 -3.55
N ALA A 141 -63.50 21.68 -4.38
CA ALA A 141 -63.64 23.13 -4.25
C ALA A 141 -65.05 23.54 -3.80
N ARG A 142 -65.16 24.43 -2.79
CA ARG A 142 -66.45 25.03 -2.36
C ARG A 142 -66.87 26.27 -3.16
N LYS A 143 -65.98 26.80 -4.00
CA LYS A 143 -66.18 27.96 -4.88
C LYS A 143 -65.59 27.64 -6.25
N ALA A 144 -65.91 28.43 -7.27
CA ALA A 144 -65.21 28.35 -8.55
C ALA A 144 -63.69 28.50 -8.34
N THR A 145 -62.91 27.65 -8.99
CA THR A 145 -61.45 27.57 -8.82
C THR A 145 -60.77 27.24 -10.13
N GLN A 146 -59.51 27.64 -10.29
CA GLN A 146 -58.71 27.32 -11.47
C GLN A 146 -57.91 26.04 -11.23
N SER A 147 -58.19 25.04 -12.05
CA SER A 147 -57.45 23.78 -12.15
C SER A 147 -56.36 23.86 -13.23
N GLN A 148 -55.32 23.06 -13.10
CA GLN A 148 -54.23 22.95 -14.07
C GLN A 148 -54.69 22.31 -15.38
N MET A 149 -55.52 21.26 -15.31
CA MET A 149 -55.92 20.48 -16.49
C MET A 149 -57.23 20.96 -17.14
N ALA A 150 -58.19 21.47 -16.37
CA ALA A 150 -59.53 21.82 -16.87
C ALA A 150 -59.84 23.32 -16.93
N GLY A 151 -58.91 24.19 -16.49
CA GLY A 151 -59.19 25.61 -16.32
C GLY A 151 -60.21 25.83 -15.20
N TRP A 152 -61.21 26.69 -15.42
CA TRP A 152 -62.18 27.05 -14.38
C TRP A 152 -63.20 25.93 -14.10
N VAL A 153 -63.09 25.37 -12.90
CA VAL A 153 -63.99 24.35 -12.33
C VAL A 153 -64.95 25.02 -11.35
N GLN A 154 -66.25 24.77 -11.49
CA GLN A 154 -67.28 25.33 -10.60
C GLN A 154 -67.26 24.66 -9.23
N GLY A 155 -67.72 25.37 -8.19
CA GLY A 155 -67.78 24.82 -6.83
C GLY A 155 -68.67 23.56 -6.74
N ASN A 156 -68.18 22.52 -6.07
CA ASN A 156 -68.91 21.28 -5.84
C ASN A 156 -70.01 21.50 -4.77
N PRO A 157 -71.31 21.35 -5.11
CA PRO A 157 -72.41 21.58 -4.17
C PRO A 157 -72.41 20.61 -2.97
N ASN A 158 -71.81 19.43 -3.11
CA ASN A 158 -71.73 18.43 -2.05
C ASN A 158 -70.85 18.88 -0.86
N LEU A 159 -70.00 19.90 -1.06
CA LEU A 159 -69.00 20.37 -0.08
C LEU A 159 -69.51 21.52 0.79
N ALA A 160 -70.84 21.71 0.89
CA ALA A 160 -71.46 22.76 1.71
C ALA A 160 -70.92 22.80 3.15
N ARG A 161 -70.60 21.64 3.75
CA ARG A 161 -70.08 21.50 5.12
C ARG A 161 -68.54 21.51 5.25
N GLY A 162 -67.80 21.59 4.15
CA GLY A 162 -66.33 21.58 4.15
C GLY A 162 -65.73 20.74 3.02
N GLU A 163 -64.45 20.97 2.71
CA GLU A 163 -63.69 20.18 1.75
C GLU A 163 -63.18 18.86 2.36
N ALA A 164 -62.91 17.86 1.52
CA ALA A 164 -62.30 16.60 1.93
C ALA A 164 -60.84 16.79 2.35
N LYS A 165 -60.41 16.03 3.37
CA LYS A 165 -59.00 15.77 3.72
C LYS A 165 -58.46 14.54 2.99
N VAL A 166 -59.33 13.56 2.75
CA VAL A 166 -59.04 12.32 2.00
C VAL A 166 -60.16 12.10 0.98
N ILE A 167 -59.80 11.88 -0.28
CA ILE A 167 -60.73 11.48 -1.35
C ILE A 167 -60.50 10.01 -1.62
N LEU A 168 -61.41 9.18 -1.11
CA LEU A 168 -61.40 7.73 -1.29
C LEU A 168 -62.25 7.38 -2.52
N ASN A 169 -61.60 6.77 -3.52
CA ASN A 169 -62.22 6.26 -4.73
C ASN A 169 -62.15 4.72 -4.71
N GLU A 170 -63.28 4.06 -4.51
CA GLU A 170 -63.39 2.59 -4.47
C GLU A 170 -64.08 2.07 -5.73
N VAL A 171 -63.51 1.05 -6.36
CA VAL A 171 -63.98 0.50 -7.63
C VAL A 171 -64.56 -0.90 -7.42
N ASN A 172 -65.86 -1.00 -7.57
CA ASN A 172 -66.63 -2.24 -7.54
C ASN A 172 -66.74 -2.82 -8.96
N SER A 173 -65.61 -3.32 -9.47
CA SER A 173 -65.50 -3.87 -10.83
C SER A 173 -64.75 -5.20 -10.85
N ALA A 174 -65.13 -6.09 -11.76
CA ALA A 174 -64.34 -7.27 -12.11
C ALA A 174 -63.08 -6.91 -12.91
N ASN A 175 -63.03 -5.71 -13.51
CA ASN A 175 -61.92 -5.24 -14.33
C ASN A 175 -60.94 -4.38 -13.51
N PRO A 176 -59.62 -4.48 -13.79
CA PRO A 176 -58.64 -3.51 -13.31
C PRO A 176 -58.96 -2.08 -13.76
N SER A 177 -58.52 -1.09 -12.98
CA SER A 177 -58.56 0.32 -13.38
C SER A 177 -57.41 0.65 -14.32
N ARG A 178 -57.70 1.26 -15.47
CA ARG A 178 -56.75 1.70 -16.49
C ARG A 178 -56.51 3.21 -16.35
N LEU A 179 -55.32 3.60 -15.89
CA LEU A 179 -54.92 4.98 -15.66
C LEU A 179 -53.81 5.35 -16.65
N LYS A 180 -54.13 6.14 -17.67
CA LYS A 180 -53.18 6.62 -18.70
C LYS A 180 -52.83 8.12 -18.59
N GLY A 181 -53.44 8.82 -17.65
CA GLY A 181 -53.28 10.27 -17.47
C GLY A 181 -53.46 10.70 -16.03
N TYR A 182 -53.31 12.00 -15.79
CA TYR A 182 -53.31 12.58 -14.45
C TYR A 182 -54.70 12.66 -13.82
N VAL A 183 -54.75 12.57 -12.49
CA VAL A 183 -55.92 12.88 -11.66
C VAL A 183 -55.63 14.14 -10.86
N GLU A 184 -56.40 15.21 -11.04
CA GLU A 184 -56.19 16.47 -10.33
C GLU A 184 -57.21 16.68 -9.20
N VAL A 185 -56.75 17.05 -8.01
CA VAL A 185 -57.63 17.59 -6.96
C VAL A 185 -57.85 19.09 -7.20
N ALA A 186 -58.98 19.47 -7.80
CA ALA A 186 -59.32 20.88 -7.97
C ALA A 186 -59.74 21.48 -6.61
N GLY A 187 -59.18 22.65 -6.28
CA GLY A 187 -59.42 23.32 -5.00
C GLY A 187 -58.44 22.89 -3.91
N LYS A 188 -58.96 22.42 -2.76
CA LYS A 188 -58.13 22.19 -1.57
C LYS A 188 -57.35 20.87 -1.67
N LYS A 189 -56.04 20.93 -1.44
CA LYS A 189 -55.15 19.76 -1.35
C LYS A 189 -55.70 18.70 -0.38
N ALA A 190 -55.72 17.45 -0.83
CA ALA A 190 -56.20 16.29 -0.07
C ALA A 190 -55.31 15.06 -0.31
N ASP A 191 -55.41 14.02 0.52
CA ASP A 191 -54.87 12.71 0.16
C ASP A 191 -55.82 12.02 -0.84
N VAL A 192 -55.29 11.35 -1.86
CA VAL A 192 -56.07 10.66 -2.90
C VAL A 192 -55.82 9.16 -2.82
N VAL A 193 -56.90 8.38 -2.71
CA VAL A 193 -56.84 6.92 -2.75
C VAL A 193 -57.62 6.42 -3.97
N ILE A 194 -57.02 5.50 -4.72
CA ILE A 194 -57.68 4.71 -5.76
C ILE A 194 -57.56 3.24 -5.36
N ALA A 195 -58.70 2.62 -5.04
CA ALA A 195 -58.81 1.27 -4.52
C ALA A 195 -59.60 0.38 -5.50
N ASN A 196 -58.93 -0.53 -6.20
CA ASN A 196 -59.56 -1.51 -7.09
C ASN A 196 -59.02 -2.93 -6.78
N PRO A 197 -59.79 -3.78 -6.08
CA PRO A 197 -59.36 -5.15 -5.73
C PRO A 197 -59.13 -6.09 -6.93
N SER A 198 -59.59 -5.74 -8.13
CA SER A 198 -59.32 -6.50 -9.35
C SER A 198 -58.00 -6.10 -10.02
N GLY A 199 -57.46 -4.91 -9.72
CA GLY A 199 -56.13 -4.46 -10.10
C GLY A 199 -56.06 -3.00 -10.53
N ILE A 200 -54.84 -2.48 -10.71
CA ILE A 200 -54.59 -1.15 -11.26
C ILE A 200 -53.47 -1.25 -12.31
N HIS A 201 -53.67 -0.64 -13.47
CA HIS A 201 -52.69 -0.50 -14.53
C HIS A 201 -52.44 0.99 -14.80
N CYS A 202 -51.21 1.45 -14.61
CA CYS A 202 -50.78 2.83 -14.79
C CYS A 202 -49.81 2.92 -15.97
N GLU A 203 -50.09 3.80 -16.94
CA GLU A 203 -49.27 4.03 -18.13
C GLU A 203 -49.23 5.53 -18.46
N GLY A 204 -48.42 6.29 -17.72
CA GLY A 204 -48.42 7.76 -17.77
C GLY A 204 -49.43 8.39 -16.81
N CYS A 205 -49.84 7.65 -15.77
CA CYS A 205 -50.71 8.20 -14.74
C CYS A 205 -49.94 9.06 -13.72
N GLY A 206 -50.65 9.89 -12.98
CA GLY A 206 -50.08 10.73 -11.94
C GLY A 206 -51.17 11.43 -11.15
N VAL A 207 -50.82 12.11 -10.05
CA VAL A 207 -51.77 12.86 -9.23
C VAL A 207 -51.28 14.27 -8.91
N ILE A 208 -52.12 15.25 -9.26
CA ILE A 208 -51.89 16.69 -9.08
C ILE A 208 -52.63 17.18 -7.83
N ASN A 209 -51.97 18.05 -7.05
CA ASN A 209 -52.50 18.66 -5.83
C ASN A 209 -52.93 17.65 -4.74
N ALA A 210 -52.18 16.55 -4.59
CA ALA A 210 -52.36 15.58 -3.51
C ALA A 210 -51.25 15.63 -2.46
N GLY A 211 -51.59 15.31 -1.20
CA GLY A 211 -50.61 15.10 -0.13
C GLY A 211 -49.94 13.74 -0.28
N ARG A 212 -50.72 12.70 -0.03
CA ARG A 212 -50.39 11.29 -0.29
C ARG A 212 -51.28 10.73 -1.40
N THR A 213 -50.68 9.98 -2.30
CA THR A 213 -51.36 9.23 -3.36
C THR A 213 -51.22 7.74 -3.09
N THR A 214 -52.34 7.04 -2.91
CA THR A 214 -52.35 5.61 -2.58
C THR A 214 -53.06 4.82 -3.67
N MET A 215 -52.31 3.98 -4.38
CA MET A 215 -52.82 3.02 -5.37
C MET A 215 -52.93 1.65 -4.69
N THR A 216 -54.14 1.09 -4.54
CA THR A 216 -54.33 -0.16 -3.79
C THR A 216 -55.28 -1.16 -4.42
N THR A 217 -54.99 -2.46 -4.19
CA THR A 217 -55.93 -3.57 -4.44
C THR A 217 -56.52 -4.16 -3.16
N GLY A 218 -56.38 -3.45 -2.03
CA GLY A 218 -57.06 -3.75 -0.77
C GLY A 218 -58.39 -3.01 -0.63
N ASN A 219 -59.33 -3.64 0.06
CA ASN A 219 -60.59 -2.99 0.45
C ASN A 219 -60.31 -1.93 1.52
N ALA A 220 -60.94 -0.75 1.45
CA ALA A 220 -60.74 0.30 2.42
C ALA A 220 -61.46 0.00 3.75
N ARG A 221 -60.76 0.21 4.87
CA ARG A 221 -61.30 0.06 6.23
C ARG A 221 -61.63 1.43 6.82
N LEU A 222 -62.92 1.68 7.00
CA LEU A 222 -63.47 2.89 7.60
C LEU A 222 -64.00 2.60 9.01
N GLU A 223 -63.71 3.47 9.96
CA GLU A 223 -64.20 3.38 11.35
C GLU A 223 -64.54 4.80 11.84
N ASN A 224 -65.75 5.00 12.36
CA ASN A 224 -66.28 6.31 12.78
C ASN A 224 -66.15 7.43 11.70
N GLY A 225 -66.12 7.03 10.42
CA GLY A 225 -65.93 7.92 9.28
C GLY A 225 -64.47 8.24 8.92
N GLU A 226 -63.49 7.74 9.66
CA GLU A 226 -62.05 7.86 9.34
C GLU A 226 -61.54 6.65 8.55
N LEU A 227 -60.62 6.88 7.61
CA LEU A 227 -59.90 5.81 6.91
C LEU A 227 -58.77 5.29 7.81
N LYS A 228 -58.93 4.06 8.31
CA LYS A 228 -57.92 3.41 9.18
C LYS A 228 -56.87 2.63 8.38
N GLY A 229 -57.18 2.19 7.16
CA GLY A 229 -56.25 1.51 6.27
C GLY A 229 -56.92 0.60 5.24
N PHE A 230 -56.24 -0.48 4.87
CA PHE A 230 -56.62 -1.37 3.76
C PHE A 230 -56.47 -2.85 4.13
N ASP A 231 -57.30 -3.71 3.54
CA ASP A 231 -57.20 -5.18 3.63
C ASP A 231 -57.00 -5.78 2.23
N VAL A 232 -55.76 -6.21 1.94
CA VAL A 232 -55.32 -6.77 0.65
C VAL A 232 -55.47 -8.29 0.65
N ASN A 233 -56.26 -8.80 -0.30
CA ASN A 233 -56.53 -10.24 -0.43
C ASN A 233 -56.14 -10.84 -1.78
N LYS A 234 -56.08 -10.01 -2.84
CA LYS A 234 -55.76 -10.36 -4.21
C LYS A 234 -55.33 -9.10 -4.99
N GLY A 235 -54.93 -9.29 -6.24
CA GLY A 235 -54.85 -8.21 -7.24
C GLY A 235 -53.45 -7.64 -7.42
N LYS A 236 -53.21 -7.08 -8.61
CA LYS A 236 -51.90 -6.59 -9.05
C LYS A 236 -51.94 -5.10 -9.38
N VAL A 237 -50.92 -4.36 -8.96
CA VAL A 237 -50.59 -3.05 -9.55
C VAL A 237 -49.50 -3.23 -10.60
N THR A 238 -49.70 -2.65 -11.78
CA THR A 238 -48.70 -2.61 -12.85
C THR A 238 -48.44 -1.15 -13.24
N VAL A 239 -47.19 -0.73 -13.25
CA VAL A 239 -46.75 0.54 -13.84
C VAL A 239 -45.99 0.20 -15.11
N ALA A 240 -46.38 0.76 -16.26
CA ALA A 240 -45.87 0.39 -17.58
C ALA A 240 -45.64 1.64 -18.47
N GLY A 241 -44.98 1.43 -19.61
CA GLY A 241 -44.81 2.44 -20.66
C GLY A 241 -44.31 3.78 -20.13
N LYS A 242 -45.17 4.80 -20.17
CA LYS A 242 -44.90 6.18 -19.73
C LYS A 242 -44.66 6.34 -18.21
N GLY A 243 -44.91 5.32 -17.39
CA GLY A 243 -44.61 5.32 -15.95
C GLY A 243 -45.71 5.88 -15.04
N MET A 244 -45.34 6.29 -13.82
CA MET A 244 -46.20 6.94 -12.81
C MET A 244 -45.52 8.20 -12.27
N ASP A 245 -46.03 9.38 -12.62
CA ASP A 245 -45.47 10.65 -12.15
C ASP A 245 -46.33 11.28 -11.03
N ASN A 246 -45.88 11.08 -9.79
CA ASN A 246 -46.38 11.74 -8.59
C ASN A 246 -45.35 12.74 -8.04
N SER A 247 -44.50 13.35 -8.88
CA SER A 247 -43.53 14.38 -8.47
C SER A 247 -44.17 15.62 -7.83
N GLN A 248 -45.44 15.91 -8.18
CA GLN A 248 -46.25 16.95 -7.53
C GLN A 248 -46.91 16.51 -6.20
N SER A 249 -46.89 15.22 -5.86
CA SER A 249 -47.38 14.69 -4.58
C SER A 249 -46.23 14.45 -3.60
N ASP A 250 -46.46 14.66 -2.30
CA ASP A 250 -45.42 14.44 -1.29
C ASP A 250 -45.09 12.94 -1.14
N TYR A 251 -46.09 12.06 -1.11
CA TYR A 251 -45.89 10.62 -0.90
C TYR A 251 -46.69 9.76 -1.88
N THR A 252 -46.12 8.61 -2.29
CA THR A 252 -46.78 7.57 -3.10
C THR A 252 -46.76 6.22 -2.39
N ASP A 253 -47.93 5.62 -2.19
CA ASP A 253 -48.10 4.25 -1.72
C ASP A 253 -48.61 3.34 -2.83
N ILE A 254 -48.02 2.16 -2.95
CA ILE A 254 -48.51 1.06 -3.79
C ILE A 254 -48.75 -0.16 -2.89
N ILE A 255 -50.02 -0.54 -2.69
CA ILE A 255 -50.44 -1.54 -1.70
C ILE A 255 -51.27 -2.64 -2.39
N ALA A 256 -50.67 -3.79 -2.68
CA ALA A 256 -51.28 -4.83 -3.53
C ALA A 256 -50.82 -6.26 -3.18
N GLU A 257 -51.41 -7.30 -3.76
CA GLU A 257 -50.86 -8.66 -3.58
C GLU A 257 -49.53 -8.81 -4.35
N LYS A 258 -49.46 -8.27 -5.57
CA LYS A 258 -48.25 -8.23 -6.42
C LYS A 258 -48.08 -6.86 -7.09
N VAL A 259 -46.84 -6.45 -7.34
CA VAL A 259 -46.48 -5.18 -8.01
C VAL A 259 -45.46 -5.42 -9.11
N LYS A 260 -45.69 -4.88 -10.31
CA LYS A 260 -44.73 -4.88 -11.42
C LYS A 260 -44.47 -3.46 -11.92
N ILE A 261 -43.20 -3.09 -12.03
CA ILE A 261 -42.70 -1.77 -12.40
C ILE A 261 -41.90 -1.93 -13.69
N ASP A 262 -42.58 -1.76 -14.82
CA ASP A 262 -42.03 -1.78 -16.18
C ASP A 262 -41.71 -0.39 -16.74
N GLY A 263 -42.16 0.67 -16.07
CA GLY A 263 -41.79 2.07 -16.32
C GLY A 263 -41.45 2.77 -14.99
N GLY A 264 -40.90 3.99 -15.04
CA GLY A 264 -40.49 4.71 -13.84
C GLY A 264 -41.64 5.11 -12.91
N VAL A 265 -41.37 5.20 -11.61
CA VAL A 265 -42.25 5.78 -10.58
C VAL A 265 -41.52 6.93 -9.90
N TRP A 266 -42.10 8.12 -9.95
CA TRP A 266 -41.53 9.33 -9.35
C TRP A 266 -42.44 9.86 -8.24
N SER A 267 -41.88 10.23 -7.09
CA SER A 267 -42.61 10.97 -6.05
C SER A 267 -41.67 11.87 -5.27
N LYS A 268 -42.17 12.96 -4.67
CA LYS A 268 -41.31 13.97 -4.06
C LYS A 268 -40.57 13.44 -2.83
N LYS A 269 -41.28 13.16 -1.74
CA LYS A 269 -40.71 12.82 -0.43
C LYS A 269 -40.68 11.34 -0.12
N GLY A 270 -41.41 10.49 -0.83
CA GLY A 270 -41.27 9.06 -0.59
C GLY A 270 -42.14 8.15 -1.44
N ILE A 271 -41.59 6.98 -1.77
CA ILE A 271 -42.32 5.84 -2.35
C ILE A 271 -42.32 4.71 -1.33
N LYS A 272 -43.50 4.15 -1.02
CA LYS A 272 -43.61 2.90 -0.26
C LYS A 272 -44.42 1.85 -1.01
N VAL A 273 -43.85 0.67 -1.18
CA VAL A 273 -44.46 -0.45 -1.88
C VAL A 273 -44.65 -1.61 -0.90
N THR A 274 -45.88 -2.11 -0.77
CA THR A 274 -46.24 -3.14 0.20
C THR A 274 -46.98 -4.27 -0.50
N THR A 275 -46.45 -5.49 -0.38
CA THR A 275 -46.83 -6.66 -1.18
C THR A 275 -47.12 -7.91 -0.36
N GLY A 276 -48.01 -8.76 -0.87
CA GLY A 276 -48.62 -9.89 -0.15
C GLY A 276 -50.02 -9.61 0.39
N LYS A 277 -50.62 -10.62 1.04
CA LYS A 277 -51.97 -10.54 1.62
C LYS A 277 -51.93 -9.87 2.99
N ASN A 278 -52.04 -8.55 2.99
CA ASN A 278 -51.75 -7.71 4.15
C ASN A 278 -52.93 -6.86 4.60
N ARG A 279 -53.08 -6.73 5.91
CA ARG A 279 -53.80 -5.65 6.58
C ARG A 279 -52.82 -4.51 6.84
N VAL A 280 -53.06 -3.38 6.19
CA VAL A 280 -52.17 -2.20 6.18
C VAL A 280 -52.89 -1.02 6.84
N ASN A 281 -52.19 -0.12 7.53
CA ASN A 281 -52.77 1.12 8.06
C ASN A 281 -52.80 2.26 7.02
N ARG A 282 -53.51 3.36 7.31
CA ARG A 282 -53.72 4.49 6.38
C ARG A 282 -52.43 5.08 5.79
N THR A 283 -51.37 5.15 6.58
CA THR A 283 -50.08 5.75 6.21
C THR A 283 -49.04 4.74 5.74
N ASN A 284 -49.42 3.46 5.65
CA ASN A 284 -48.55 2.33 5.27
C ASN A 284 -47.34 2.11 6.21
N ASP A 285 -47.35 2.69 7.41
CA ASP A 285 -46.31 2.51 8.43
C ASP A 285 -46.45 1.21 9.20
N SER A 286 -47.67 0.63 9.26
CA SER A 286 -47.97 -0.63 9.95
C SER A 286 -48.59 -1.62 8.98
N VAL A 287 -47.98 -2.80 8.90
CA VAL A 287 -48.33 -3.91 8.00
C VAL A 287 -48.45 -5.18 8.83
N VAL A 288 -49.57 -5.89 8.70
CA VAL A 288 -49.84 -7.18 9.36
C VAL A 288 -50.23 -8.18 8.28
N TYR A 289 -49.50 -9.28 8.15
CA TYR A 289 -49.88 -10.35 7.21
C TYR A 289 -51.15 -11.06 7.68
N VAL A 290 -52.11 -11.25 6.77
CA VAL A 290 -53.43 -11.86 7.03
C VAL A 290 -53.77 -13.02 6.09
N GLY A 291 -52.83 -13.44 5.22
CA GLY A 291 -52.97 -14.70 4.49
C GLY A 291 -52.67 -15.93 5.34
N ASP A 292 -52.88 -17.11 4.77
CA ASP A 292 -52.55 -18.37 5.42
C ASP A 292 -51.03 -18.46 5.67
N LYS A 293 -50.64 -18.62 6.94
CA LYS A 293 -49.25 -18.88 7.31
C LYS A 293 -48.81 -20.25 6.77
N ASN A 294 -48.16 -20.24 5.62
CA ASN A 294 -47.48 -21.42 5.07
C ASN A 294 -46.47 -21.94 6.10
N ARG A 295 -46.77 -23.09 6.72
CA ARG A 295 -45.86 -23.79 7.65
C ARG A 295 -44.75 -24.57 6.93
N GLY A 296 -44.79 -24.63 5.59
CA GLY A 296 -43.73 -25.25 4.78
C GLY A 296 -42.61 -24.27 4.50
N GLU A 297 -41.36 -24.67 4.78
CA GLU A 297 -40.13 -23.87 4.61
C GLU A 297 -39.69 -23.76 3.14
N THR A 298 -40.64 -23.62 2.21
CA THR A 298 -40.41 -23.63 0.76
C THR A 298 -40.44 -22.22 0.20
N ASP A 299 -39.26 -21.62 -0.02
CA ASP A 299 -39.11 -20.47 -0.89
C ASP A 299 -39.60 -20.82 -2.31
N ARG A 300 -40.66 -20.14 -2.76
CA ARG A 300 -41.32 -20.41 -4.04
C ARG A 300 -40.53 -19.90 -5.26
N THR A 301 -39.41 -19.21 -5.05
CA THR A 301 -38.50 -18.77 -6.12
C THR A 301 -37.32 -19.74 -6.36
N SER A 302 -37.15 -20.76 -5.50
CA SER A 302 -36.04 -21.73 -5.61
C SER A 302 -36.17 -22.67 -6.81
N LYS A 303 -35.03 -23.09 -7.35
CA LYS A 303 -34.88 -23.70 -8.69
C LYS A 303 -35.42 -25.15 -8.84
N SER A 304 -36.22 -25.67 -7.92
CA SER A 304 -36.63 -27.09 -7.87
C SER A 304 -37.85 -27.45 -8.74
N GLN A 305 -38.26 -26.59 -9.69
CA GLN A 305 -39.23 -26.94 -10.74
C GLN A 305 -38.71 -26.54 -12.13
N ALA A 306 -38.02 -27.47 -12.79
CA ALA A 306 -37.43 -27.29 -14.13
C ALA A 306 -38.45 -27.28 -15.29
N HIS A 307 -39.73 -26.99 -15.04
CA HIS A 307 -40.78 -26.99 -16.06
C HIS A 307 -41.91 -25.97 -15.82
N ARG A 308 -41.56 -24.72 -15.55
CA ARG A 308 -42.45 -23.55 -15.70
C ARG A 308 -41.66 -22.24 -15.80
N GLN A 309 -41.29 -21.87 -17.02
CA GLN A 309 -40.46 -20.67 -17.28
C GLN A 309 -41.25 -19.34 -17.19
N ASP A 310 -42.57 -19.42 -16.99
CA ASP A 310 -43.52 -18.30 -16.99
C ASP A 310 -44.17 -18.05 -15.60
N ASP A 311 -43.89 -18.89 -14.60
CA ASP A 311 -44.58 -18.89 -13.28
C ASP A 311 -43.69 -18.36 -12.12
N GLN A 312 -42.46 -17.88 -12.42
CA GLN A 312 -41.60 -17.22 -11.42
C GLN A 312 -42.05 -15.78 -11.14
N SER A 313 -43.23 -15.62 -10.52
CA SER A 313 -43.75 -14.32 -10.14
C SER A 313 -43.15 -13.82 -8.82
N TYR A 314 -42.38 -12.73 -8.87
CA TYR A 314 -41.92 -12.01 -7.68
C TYR A 314 -43.06 -11.19 -7.05
N ALA A 315 -42.94 -10.81 -5.78
CA ALA A 315 -43.89 -9.91 -5.10
C ALA A 315 -43.77 -8.48 -5.64
N VAL A 316 -42.53 -7.99 -5.73
CA VAL A 316 -42.15 -6.76 -6.43
C VAL A 316 -41.20 -7.12 -7.56
N ASP A 317 -41.53 -6.71 -8.78
CA ASP A 317 -40.72 -6.93 -9.99
C ASP A 317 -40.43 -5.61 -10.72
N VAL A 318 -39.20 -5.12 -10.66
CA VAL A 318 -38.74 -3.93 -11.39
C VAL A 318 -37.92 -4.36 -12.60
N SER A 319 -38.38 -4.00 -13.81
CA SER A 319 -37.69 -4.34 -15.06
C SER A 319 -36.53 -3.38 -15.38
N GLN A 320 -35.73 -3.68 -16.39
CA GLN A 320 -34.64 -2.80 -16.88
C GLN A 320 -35.14 -1.45 -17.42
N LEU A 321 -36.42 -1.34 -17.77
CA LEU A 321 -37.07 -0.10 -18.20
C LEU A 321 -37.82 0.59 -17.04
N GLY A 322 -37.95 -0.09 -15.90
CA GLY A 322 -38.58 0.41 -14.69
C GLY A 322 -37.59 1.10 -13.73
N GLY A 323 -38.16 1.83 -12.78
CA GLY A 323 -37.38 2.43 -11.71
C GLY A 323 -38.26 3.11 -10.66
N MET A 324 -37.67 3.48 -9.53
CA MET A 324 -38.33 4.22 -8.45
C MET A 324 -37.42 5.34 -7.97
N TYR A 325 -37.96 6.55 -7.86
CA TYR A 325 -37.21 7.78 -7.61
C TYR A 325 -37.95 8.69 -6.63
N ALA A 326 -37.36 8.94 -5.46
CA ALA A 326 -37.89 9.86 -4.43
C ALA A 326 -36.79 10.28 -3.44
N GLU A 327 -37.08 11.14 -2.46
CA GLU A 327 -36.15 11.39 -1.34
C GLU A 327 -35.79 10.10 -0.56
N ARG A 328 -36.74 9.16 -0.40
CA ARG A 328 -36.60 7.89 0.34
C ARG A 328 -37.51 6.81 -0.27
N ILE A 329 -37.12 5.55 -0.20
CA ILE A 329 -37.89 4.41 -0.74
C ILE A 329 -37.96 3.27 0.28
N HIS A 330 -39.14 2.68 0.49
CA HIS A 330 -39.32 1.48 1.33
C HIS A 330 -40.12 0.41 0.57
N LEU A 331 -39.53 -0.77 0.37
CA LEU A 331 -40.19 -1.93 -0.22
C LEU A 331 -40.44 -2.99 0.85
N VAL A 332 -41.64 -3.56 0.87
CA VAL A 332 -42.07 -4.57 1.85
C VAL A 332 -42.73 -5.75 1.12
N ASP A 333 -42.06 -6.90 1.08
CA ASP A 333 -42.71 -8.20 0.81
C ASP A 333 -43.00 -8.88 2.16
N HIS A 334 -44.28 -8.94 2.51
CA HIS A 334 -44.80 -9.73 3.63
C HIS A 334 -45.56 -10.98 3.15
N GLY A 335 -45.49 -11.30 1.86
CA GLY A 335 -46.24 -12.37 1.22
C GLY A 335 -45.70 -13.79 1.42
N ASN A 336 -46.13 -14.70 0.54
CA ASN A 336 -45.77 -16.13 0.54
C ASN A 336 -44.34 -16.41 0.03
N GLY A 337 -43.36 -15.61 0.48
CA GLY A 337 -41.96 -15.74 0.08
C GLY A 337 -41.72 -15.53 -1.42
N LEU A 338 -42.52 -14.66 -2.08
CA LEU A 338 -42.38 -14.40 -3.51
C LEU A 338 -41.20 -13.45 -3.83
N GLY A 339 -40.79 -12.61 -2.88
CA GLY A 339 -39.52 -11.90 -2.96
C GLY A 339 -39.52 -10.66 -3.86
N VAL A 340 -38.33 -10.06 -3.99
CA VAL A 340 -38.13 -8.78 -4.69
C VAL A 340 -37.09 -8.94 -5.79
N ARG A 341 -37.43 -8.59 -7.03
CA ARG A 341 -36.48 -8.50 -8.15
C ARG A 341 -36.30 -7.04 -8.56
N ASN A 342 -35.06 -6.58 -8.61
CA ASN A 342 -34.68 -5.33 -9.25
C ASN A 342 -33.73 -5.57 -10.42
N ALA A 343 -34.15 -5.22 -11.63
CA ALA A 343 -33.29 -5.09 -12.80
C ALA A 343 -33.18 -3.64 -13.31
N GLY A 344 -33.88 -2.69 -12.68
CA GLY A 344 -33.88 -1.26 -13.01
C GLY A 344 -33.13 -0.42 -11.97
N HIS A 345 -33.56 0.83 -11.77
CA HIS A 345 -32.96 1.76 -10.81
C HIS A 345 -33.88 2.10 -9.64
N ILE A 346 -33.43 1.89 -8.40
CA ILE A 346 -34.15 2.24 -7.17
C ILE A 346 -33.31 3.30 -6.43
N GLY A 347 -33.72 4.56 -6.48
CA GLY A 347 -32.90 5.70 -6.05
C GLY A 347 -33.55 6.61 -5.00
N ALA A 348 -32.91 6.72 -3.83
CA ALA A 348 -33.23 7.69 -2.79
C ALA A 348 -32.31 8.93 -2.88
N SER A 349 -32.83 10.05 -3.40
CA SER A 349 -32.05 11.25 -3.74
C SER A 349 -31.53 12.04 -2.53
N ALA A 350 -32.14 11.88 -1.36
CA ALA A 350 -31.81 12.65 -0.16
C ALA A 350 -31.65 11.80 1.13
N GLY A 351 -32.35 10.67 1.21
CA GLY A 351 -32.44 9.78 2.37
C GLY A 351 -32.08 8.33 2.03
N ASN A 352 -32.86 7.41 2.59
CA ASN A 352 -32.56 5.96 2.62
C ASN A 352 -33.33 5.16 1.55
N VAL A 353 -32.78 4.00 1.16
CA VAL A 353 -33.56 2.88 0.58
C VAL A 353 -33.66 1.75 1.62
N GLN A 354 -34.86 1.22 1.82
CA GLN A 354 -35.11 0.06 2.68
C GLN A 354 -35.87 -1.03 1.91
N ILE A 355 -35.46 -2.28 2.03
CA ILE A 355 -36.10 -3.45 1.40
C ILE A 355 -36.22 -4.56 2.44
N ASP A 356 -37.44 -4.85 2.91
CA ASP A 356 -37.74 -5.95 3.82
C ASP A 356 -38.55 -7.04 3.10
N SER A 357 -38.06 -8.29 3.09
CA SER A 357 -38.64 -9.37 2.28
C SER A 357 -38.76 -10.70 3.03
N GLN A 358 -39.91 -11.37 2.92
CA GLN A 358 -40.03 -12.77 3.33
C GLN A 358 -39.47 -13.74 2.28
N GLY A 359 -39.43 -13.35 1.00
CA GLY A 359 -38.84 -14.14 -0.10
C GLY A 359 -37.42 -13.72 -0.48
N ARG A 360 -36.82 -14.45 -1.43
CA ARG A 360 -35.50 -14.14 -2.01
C ARG A 360 -35.47 -12.73 -2.60
N ILE A 361 -34.35 -12.03 -2.41
CA ILE A 361 -34.08 -10.75 -3.10
C ILE A 361 -33.08 -11.00 -4.23
N VAL A 362 -33.32 -10.42 -5.41
CA VAL A 362 -32.42 -10.46 -6.57
C VAL A 362 -32.21 -9.05 -7.10
N ASN A 363 -31.01 -8.51 -6.95
CA ASN A 363 -30.62 -7.22 -7.56
C ASN A 363 -29.63 -7.45 -8.70
N SER A 364 -30.06 -7.17 -9.93
CA SER A 364 -29.23 -7.10 -11.14
C SER A 364 -29.24 -5.70 -11.77
N GLY A 365 -29.92 -4.74 -11.15
CA GLY A 365 -29.89 -3.32 -11.50
C GLY A 365 -29.11 -2.49 -10.48
N THR A 366 -29.50 -1.24 -10.29
CA THR A 366 -28.88 -0.34 -9.31
C THR A 366 -29.85 -0.03 -8.18
N ILE A 367 -29.35 -0.11 -6.94
CA ILE A 367 -29.95 0.49 -5.75
C ILE A 367 -29.01 1.62 -5.32
N SER A 368 -29.53 2.83 -5.14
CA SER A 368 -28.74 4.00 -4.76
C SER A 368 -29.43 4.82 -3.66
N SER A 369 -28.66 5.33 -2.70
CA SER A 369 -29.18 6.22 -1.66
C SER A 369 -28.18 7.30 -1.26
N ARG A 370 -28.62 8.54 -1.07
CA ARG A 370 -27.73 9.56 -0.50
C ARG A 370 -27.29 9.19 0.92
N GLN A 371 -28.19 8.65 1.72
CA GLN A 371 -27.94 8.20 3.09
C GLN A 371 -27.78 6.67 3.11
N HIS A 372 -28.62 5.93 3.84
CA HIS A 372 -28.41 4.50 4.12
C HIS A 372 -29.16 3.59 3.15
N THR A 373 -28.59 2.44 2.80
CA THR A 373 -29.32 1.34 2.14
C THR A 373 -29.41 0.14 3.09
N GLN A 374 -30.63 -0.34 3.35
CA GLN A 374 -30.89 -1.46 4.25
C GLN A 374 -31.69 -2.56 3.53
N ILE A 375 -31.15 -3.78 3.48
CA ILE A 375 -31.72 -4.90 2.73
C ILE A 375 -31.82 -6.12 3.66
N HIS A 376 -33.05 -6.54 3.96
CA HIS A 376 -33.35 -7.65 4.86
C HIS A 376 -34.17 -8.74 4.15
N THR A 377 -33.75 -10.00 4.22
CA THR A 377 -34.52 -11.14 3.70
C THR A 377 -34.52 -12.36 4.64
N GLN A 378 -35.67 -13.01 4.74
CA GLN A 378 -35.82 -14.32 5.41
C GLN A 378 -35.40 -15.52 4.54
N SER A 379 -34.82 -15.25 3.35
CA SER A 379 -34.35 -16.22 2.37
C SER A 379 -32.90 -15.85 1.95
N ASP A 380 -32.58 -15.97 0.66
CA ASP A 380 -31.31 -15.52 0.08
C ASP A 380 -31.38 -14.08 -0.46
N LEU A 381 -30.22 -13.42 -0.51
CA LEU A 381 -29.96 -12.29 -1.41
C LEU A 381 -29.02 -12.74 -2.54
N ILE A 382 -29.36 -12.38 -3.77
CA ILE A 382 -28.49 -12.49 -4.94
C ILE A 382 -28.19 -11.08 -5.46
N GLN A 383 -27.00 -10.56 -5.15
CA GLN A 383 -26.52 -9.24 -5.57
C GLN A 383 -25.53 -9.39 -6.74
N LYS A 384 -25.95 -8.92 -7.91
CA LYS A 384 -25.22 -8.96 -9.20
C LYS A 384 -25.00 -7.58 -9.80
N GLY A 385 -25.85 -6.62 -9.44
CA GLY A 385 -25.77 -5.23 -9.90
C GLY A 385 -25.01 -4.35 -8.92
N ASN A 386 -25.50 -3.14 -8.72
CA ASN A 386 -24.86 -2.13 -7.86
C ASN A 386 -25.74 -1.82 -6.63
N VAL A 387 -25.10 -1.64 -5.48
CA VAL A 387 -25.65 -0.97 -4.29
C VAL A 387 -24.68 0.16 -3.96
N GLU A 388 -25.12 1.41 -4.01
CA GLU A 388 -24.25 2.58 -3.83
C GLU A 388 -24.82 3.58 -2.82
N THR A 389 -24.01 4.02 -1.86
CA THR A 389 -24.38 5.11 -0.94
C THR A 389 -23.40 6.28 -0.99
N ALA A 390 -23.93 7.50 -1.03
CA ALA A 390 -23.09 8.69 -1.12
C ALA A 390 -22.48 9.10 0.23
N GLN A 391 -23.17 8.84 1.34
CA GLN A 391 -22.75 9.29 2.68
C GLN A 391 -23.06 8.31 3.84
N GLY A 392 -24.07 7.44 3.72
CA GLY A 392 -24.52 6.53 4.80
C GLY A 392 -24.08 5.07 4.64
N ASP A 393 -24.48 4.21 5.58
CA ASP A 393 -24.11 2.79 5.60
C ASP A 393 -24.89 1.93 4.57
N VAL A 394 -24.32 0.76 4.24
CA VAL A 394 -25.02 -0.37 3.62
C VAL A 394 -25.17 -1.52 4.62
N ASP A 395 -26.39 -1.79 5.05
CA ASP A 395 -26.75 -2.95 5.87
C ASP A 395 -27.40 -4.04 5.01
N ILE A 396 -26.85 -5.25 5.04
CA ILE A 396 -27.42 -6.41 4.36
C ILE A 396 -27.53 -7.60 5.32
N HIS A 397 -28.74 -8.13 5.45
CA HIS A 397 -29.04 -9.31 6.28
C HIS A 397 -29.90 -10.30 5.49
N ALA A 398 -29.39 -11.51 5.27
CA ALA A 398 -30.14 -12.62 4.69
C ALA A 398 -30.14 -13.82 5.65
N LYS A 399 -31.28 -14.44 5.94
CA LYS A 399 -31.34 -15.63 6.83
C LYS A 399 -30.43 -16.74 6.32
N SER A 400 -30.47 -17.00 5.01
CA SER A 400 -29.78 -18.10 4.36
C SER A 400 -28.45 -17.65 3.75
N LYS A 401 -28.44 -17.20 2.48
CA LYS A 401 -27.22 -16.89 1.72
C LYS A 401 -27.18 -15.44 1.22
N ILE A 402 -25.99 -14.84 1.17
CA ILE A 402 -25.69 -13.68 0.32
C ILE A 402 -24.77 -14.14 -0.81
N GLU A 403 -25.24 -14.11 -2.06
CA GLU A 403 -24.38 -14.19 -3.25
C GLU A 403 -24.03 -12.78 -3.72
N GLN A 404 -22.75 -12.50 -3.95
CA GLN A 404 -22.23 -11.19 -4.35
C GLN A 404 -21.26 -11.34 -5.52
N THR A 405 -21.66 -10.85 -6.70
CA THR A 405 -20.83 -10.84 -7.92
C THR A 405 -20.69 -9.47 -8.58
N GLY A 406 -21.39 -8.46 -8.05
CA GLY A 406 -21.39 -7.09 -8.55
C GLY A 406 -20.70 -6.14 -7.56
N SER A 407 -21.30 -4.97 -7.35
CA SER A 407 -20.72 -3.88 -6.56
C SER A 407 -21.52 -3.58 -5.29
N THR A 408 -20.84 -3.28 -4.19
CA THR A 408 -21.39 -2.57 -3.04
C THR A 408 -20.38 -1.56 -2.54
N ILE A 409 -20.71 -0.28 -2.70
CA ILE A 409 -19.82 0.85 -2.41
C ILE A 409 -20.56 1.79 -1.46
N ALA A 410 -19.91 2.19 -0.37
CA ALA A 410 -20.50 3.06 0.64
C ALA A 410 -19.58 4.22 1.02
N GLY A 411 -20.15 5.42 1.16
CA GLY A 411 -19.52 6.51 1.91
C GLY A 411 -19.49 6.24 3.42
N GLY A 412 -20.42 5.41 3.92
CA GLY A 412 -20.44 4.87 5.27
C GLY A 412 -19.79 3.48 5.40
N HIS A 413 -20.24 2.72 6.38
CA HIS A 413 -19.83 1.33 6.64
C HIS A 413 -20.58 0.35 5.73
N ILE A 414 -20.03 -0.85 5.52
CA ILE A 414 -20.74 -2.00 4.91
C ILE A 414 -20.84 -3.11 5.95
N ARG A 415 -22.04 -3.65 6.18
CA ARG A 415 -22.28 -4.74 7.15
C ARG A 415 -23.12 -5.86 6.52
N TYR A 416 -22.49 -7.01 6.27
CA TYR A 416 -23.12 -8.21 5.70
C TYR A 416 -23.32 -9.28 6.79
N ARG A 417 -24.53 -9.84 6.89
CA ARG A 417 -24.88 -10.88 7.88
C ARG A 417 -25.70 -12.01 7.24
N ALA A 418 -25.26 -13.26 7.38
CA ALA A 418 -25.98 -14.43 6.85
C ALA A 418 -25.56 -15.77 7.47
N THR A 419 -26.16 -16.89 7.03
CA THR A 419 -25.62 -18.23 7.32
C THR A 419 -24.41 -18.52 6.43
N LEU A 420 -24.50 -18.18 5.13
CA LEU A 420 -23.38 -18.17 4.18
C LEU A 420 -23.24 -16.81 3.47
N VAL A 421 -22.01 -16.37 3.24
CA VAL A 421 -21.70 -15.23 2.35
C VAL A 421 -20.74 -15.70 1.26
N GLU A 422 -21.02 -15.38 0.01
CA GLU A 422 -20.18 -15.73 -1.14
C GLU A 422 -19.96 -14.50 -2.05
N ALA A 423 -18.87 -13.77 -1.78
CA ALA A 423 -18.32 -12.76 -2.69
C ALA A 423 -17.31 -13.42 -3.65
N SER A 424 -17.55 -13.23 -4.95
CA SER A 424 -16.79 -13.87 -6.05
C SER A 424 -15.55 -13.09 -6.49
N THR A 425 -14.73 -13.65 -7.37
CA THR A 425 -13.56 -12.94 -7.93
C THR A 425 -13.90 -11.67 -8.72
N SER A 426 -15.16 -11.48 -9.16
CA SER A 426 -15.61 -10.26 -9.84
C SER A 426 -16.21 -9.20 -8.92
N SER A 427 -16.46 -9.49 -7.64
CA SER A 427 -17.16 -8.54 -6.78
C SER A 427 -16.27 -7.43 -6.21
N ILE A 428 -16.91 -6.31 -5.91
CA ILE A 428 -16.30 -5.15 -5.23
C ILE A 428 -17.13 -4.84 -3.98
N LEU A 429 -16.48 -4.85 -2.81
CA LEU A 429 -17.00 -4.38 -1.53
C LEU A 429 -16.10 -3.24 -1.07
N ALA A 430 -16.59 -2.00 -1.00
CA ALA A 430 -15.76 -0.84 -0.65
C ALA A 430 -16.44 0.15 0.30
N ALA A 431 -15.93 0.28 1.53
CA ALA A 431 -16.43 1.18 2.57
C ALA A 431 -15.55 2.44 2.73
N GLY A 432 -16.18 3.59 2.96
CA GLY A 432 -15.48 4.88 3.10
C GLY A 432 -14.95 5.46 1.79
N ILE A 433 -15.63 5.23 0.66
CA ILE A 433 -15.34 5.89 -0.60
C ILE A 433 -16.21 7.15 -0.74
N GLU A 434 -15.59 8.31 -0.98
CA GLU A 434 -16.31 9.57 -1.24
C GLU A 434 -16.25 9.98 -2.71
N GLU A 435 -17.35 10.53 -3.21
CA GLU A 435 -17.47 11.04 -4.58
C GLU A 435 -16.94 12.49 -4.69
N ARG A 436 -15.61 12.67 -4.55
CA ARG A 436 -14.95 13.99 -4.66
C ARG A 436 -14.60 14.38 -6.11
N GLY A 437 -15.54 14.19 -7.05
CA GLY A 437 -15.47 14.73 -8.42
C GLY A 437 -14.32 14.20 -9.30
N LYS A 438 -13.67 13.12 -8.87
CA LYS A 438 -12.52 12.45 -9.48
C LYS A 438 -12.69 10.91 -9.32
N PRO A 439 -11.81 10.05 -9.86
CA PRO A 439 -11.83 8.61 -9.57
C PRO A 439 -12.04 8.33 -8.07
N ARG A 440 -12.81 7.26 -7.79
CA ARG A 440 -13.30 6.89 -6.44
C ARG A 440 -12.14 6.50 -5.50
N GLU A 441 -11.60 7.48 -4.80
CA GLU A 441 -10.54 7.34 -3.80
C GLU A 441 -11.09 6.94 -2.41
N VAL A 442 -10.25 6.24 -1.63
CA VAL A 442 -10.54 5.87 -0.24
C VAL A 442 -10.38 7.10 0.65
N ASN A 443 -11.42 7.49 1.36
CA ASN A 443 -11.41 8.71 2.17
C ASN A 443 -10.70 8.51 3.51
N ASN A 444 -9.37 8.70 3.53
CA ASN A 444 -8.53 8.57 4.73
C ASN A 444 -8.60 9.84 5.64
N THR A 445 -9.82 10.34 5.90
CA THR A 445 -10.09 11.42 6.88
C THR A 445 -10.59 10.84 8.21
N SER A 446 -10.71 11.70 9.23
CA SER A 446 -10.81 11.36 10.67
C SER A 446 -12.00 10.49 11.14
N SER A 447 -12.81 9.92 10.23
CA SER A 447 -13.84 8.93 10.56
C SER A 447 -13.76 7.72 9.62
N ARG A 448 -12.70 6.94 9.77
CA ARG A 448 -12.47 5.66 9.07
C ARG A 448 -13.73 4.77 9.07
N LYS A 449 -14.02 4.10 7.95
CA LYS A 449 -15.24 3.29 7.73
C LYS A 449 -14.92 1.82 7.54
N ASN A 450 -15.78 0.93 8.04
CA ASN A 450 -15.50 -0.50 8.11
C ASN A 450 -16.29 -1.32 7.10
N LEU A 451 -15.71 -2.46 6.70
CA LEU A 451 -16.37 -3.55 5.99
C LEU A 451 -16.45 -4.77 6.94
N GLU A 452 -17.65 -5.10 7.38
CA GLU A 452 -17.93 -6.22 8.29
C GLU A 452 -18.68 -7.33 7.56
N ILE A 453 -18.16 -8.56 7.56
CA ILE A 453 -18.83 -9.74 7.00
C ILE A 453 -18.92 -10.80 8.09
N ASN A 454 -20.14 -11.07 8.59
CA ASN A 454 -20.36 -12.04 9.66
C ASN A 454 -21.30 -13.16 9.18
N ALA A 455 -20.72 -14.29 8.80
CA ALA A 455 -21.45 -15.52 8.55
C ALA A 455 -21.53 -16.40 9.80
N THR A 456 -22.53 -17.27 9.90
CA THR A 456 -22.55 -18.31 10.95
C THR A 456 -21.75 -19.54 10.54
N GLN A 457 -21.79 -19.95 9.26
CA GLN A 457 -21.11 -21.15 8.75
C GLN A 457 -19.89 -20.83 7.87
N HIS A 458 -20.07 -20.21 6.71
CA HIS A 458 -19.00 -20.07 5.71
C HIS A 458 -19.02 -18.69 5.05
N THR A 459 -17.84 -18.08 4.93
CA THR A 459 -17.63 -16.88 4.11
C THR A 459 -16.61 -17.18 3.02
N VAL A 460 -17.02 -17.01 1.76
CA VAL A 460 -16.12 -16.76 0.63
C VAL A 460 -16.04 -15.24 0.41
N ALA A 461 -14.84 -14.67 0.44
CA ALA A 461 -14.59 -13.22 0.34
C ALA A 461 -13.55 -12.88 -0.73
N LYS A 462 -13.79 -13.33 -1.97
CA LYS A 462 -12.92 -13.06 -3.13
C LYS A 462 -13.23 -11.70 -3.77
N GLY A 463 -12.44 -11.32 -4.76
CA GLY A 463 -12.57 -10.04 -5.46
C GLY A 463 -11.90 -8.91 -4.68
N LYS A 464 -12.46 -7.70 -4.76
CA LYS A 464 -11.91 -6.51 -4.10
C LYS A 464 -12.65 -6.19 -2.80
N ASN A 465 -11.93 -6.25 -1.67
CA ASN A 465 -12.42 -5.89 -0.35
C ASN A 465 -11.66 -4.64 0.13
N ILE A 466 -12.31 -3.48 0.23
CA ILE A 466 -11.66 -2.20 0.50
C ILE A 466 -12.37 -1.48 1.67
N ALA A 467 -11.62 -0.86 2.56
CA ALA A 467 -12.17 -0.03 3.64
C ALA A 467 -11.22 1.12 4.00
N SER A 468 -11.71 2.34 4.27
CA SER A 468 -10.88 3.39 4.88
C SER A 468 -10.54 3.13 6.36
N GLY A 469 -11.16 2.11 6.95
CA GLY A 469 -10.93 1.61 8.29
C GLY A 469 -10.73 0.11 8.29
N LYS A 470 -11.50 -0.60 9.13
CA LYS A 470 -11.31 -2.02 9.39
C LYS A 470 -12.07 -2.90 8.39
N ILE A 471 -11.42 -3.96 7.93
CA ILE A 471 -12.07 -5.14 7.33
C ILE A 471 -12.17 -6.23 8.42
N ASP A 472 -13.36 -6.74 8.72
CA ASP A 472 -13.60 -7.73 9.78
C ASP A 472 -14.48 -8.87 9.24
N ILE A 473 -13.84 -9.97 8.85
CA ILE A 473 -14.47 -11.11 8.18
C ILE A 473 -14.51 -12.30 9.15
N GLN A 474 -15.71 -12.74 9.53
CA GLN A 474 -15.92 -13.77 10.53
C GLN A 474 -16.89 -14.85 10.05
N ALA A 475 -16.56 -16.12 10.28
CA ALA A 475 -17.38 -17.28 9.90
C ALA A 475 -17.04 -18.52 10.74
N GLY A 476 -17.71 -19.65 10.54
CA GLY A 476 -17.21 -20.96 10.97
C GLY A 476 -15.97 -21.39 10.19
N LYS A 477 -15.92 -21.07 8.88
CA LYS A 477 -14.80 -21.26 7.95
C LYS A 477 -14.67 -20.05 7.02
N VAL A 478 -13.45 -19.61 6.69
CA VAL A 478 -13.18 -18.47 5.81
C VAL A 478 -12.35 -18.87 4.58
N GLU A 479 -12.71 -18.33 3.42
CA GLU A 479 -12.07 -18.56 2.12
C GLU A 479 -11.95 -17.23 1.34
N ALA A 480 -10.77 -16.64 1.28
CA ALA A 480 -10.48 -15.41 0.54
C ALA A 480 -9.25 -15.55 -0.38
N SER A 481 -8.96 -16.77 -0.85
CA SER A 481 -7.95 -17.03 -1.88
C SER A 481 -8.25 -16.24 -3.17
N GLU A 482 -7.25 -15.66 -3.83
CA GLU A 482 -7.40 -14.71 -4.95
C GLU A 482 -8.20 -13.43 -4.61
N SER A 483 -8.23 -12.99 -3.35
CA SER A 483 -8.76 -11.66 -2.99
C SER A 483 -7.70 -10.56 -3.10
N GLN A 484 -8.15 -9.33 -3.32
CA GLN A 484 -7.39 -8.11 -3.16
C GLN A 484 -8.03 -7.33 -2.02
N THR A 485 -7.42 -7.40 -0.83
CA THR A 485 -8.00 -6.87 0.41
C THR A 485 -7.11 -5.77 0.97
N HIS A 486 -7.68 -4.58 1.19
CA HIS A 486 -6.94 -3.42 1.69
C HIS A 486 -7.77 -2.58 2.67
N GLY A 487 -7.18 -2.26 3.83
CA GLY A 487 -7.73 -1.28 4.75
C GLY A 487 -6.71 -0.83 5.80
N TYR A 488 -7.17 -0.07 6.80
CA TYR A 488 -6.33 0.32 7.93
C TYR A 488 -5.97 -0.89 8.79
N ASP A 489 -6.99 -1.68 9.16
CA ASP A 489 -6.87 -2.96 9.85
C ASP A 489 -7.58 -4.04 9.01
N VAL A 490 -7.03 -5.25 8.94
CA VAL A 490 -7.64 -6.38 8.22
C VAL A 490 -7.67 -7.59 9.14
N ARG A 491 -8.86 -8.11 9.45
CA ARG A 491 -9.05 -9.26 10.35
C ARG A 491 -9.89 -10.37 9.72
N PHE A 492 -9.37 -11.59 9.78
CA PHE A 492 -10.07 -12.83 9.40
C PHE A 492 -10.20 -13.76 10.60
N VAL A 493 -11.43 -14.21 10.89
CA VAL A 493 -11.76 -15.09 12.04
C VAL A 493 -12.57 -16.30 11.56
N ALA A 494 -12.01 -17.49 11.70
CA ALA A 494 -12.74 -18.75 11.54
C ALA A 494 -12.98 -19.38 12.91
N ARG A 495 -14.24 -19.61 13.28
CA ARG A 495 -14.67 -20.07 14.62
C ARG A 495 -14.64 -21.58 14.81
N GLN A 496 -14.45 -22.36 13.74
CA GLN A 496 -14.56 -23.83 13.77
C GLN A 496 -13.55 -24.55 12.88
N ASN A 497 -13.20 -23.97 11.73
CA ASN A 497 -12.35 -24.57 10.69
C ASN A 497 -11.19 -23.61 10.33
N GLY A 498 -10.42 -24.00 9.31
CA GLY A 498 -9.31 -23.19 8.79
C GLY A 498 -9.72 -21.89 8.09
N ILE A 499 -8.70 -21.08 7.82
CA ILE A 499 -8.73 -19.90 6.94
C ILE A 499 -7.90 -20.23 5.69
N LYS A 500 -8.39 -19.89 4.50
CA LYS A 500 -7.63 -19.94 3.25
C LYS A 500 -7.55 -18.56 2.60
N VAL A 501 -6.35 -18.13 2.22
CA VAL A 501 -6.08 -16.86 1.52
C VAL A 501 -5.03 -17.03 0.41
N ASN A 502 -4.98 -18.21 -0.20
CA ASN A 502 -3.95 -18.62 -1.17
C ASN A 502 -4.00 -17.71 -2.41
N ARG A 503 -2.85 -17.24 -2.91
CA ARG A 503 -2.76 -16.27 -4.03
C ARG A 503 -3.55 -14.96 -3.81
N ALA A 504 -3.82 -14.58 -2.56
CA ALA A 504 -4.42 -13.29 -2.24
C ALA A 504 -3.35 -12.21 -1.99
N THR A 505 -3.71 -10.95 -2.22
CA THR A 505 -2.92 -9.78 -1.81
C THR A 505 -3.66 -9.09 -0.67
N LEU A 506 -3.08 -9.11 0.53
CA LEU A 506 -3.70 -8.60 1.76
C LEU A 506 -2.82 -7.52 2.40
N THR A 507 -3.26 -6.26 2.36
CA THR A 507 -2.47 -5.09 2.81
C THR A 507 -3.21 -4.31 3.91
N ALA A 508 -2.67 -4.29 5.12
CA ALA A 508 -3.12 -3.41 6.21
C ALA A 508 -2.15 -2.23 6.40
N GLU A 509 -2.66 -1.06 6.81
CA GLU A 509 -1.78 0.06 7.24
C GLU A 509 -1.25 -0.15 8.68
N ASN A 510 -2.00 -0.85 9.53
CA ASN A 510 -1.66 -1.14 10.93
C ASN A 510 -1.64 -2.67 11.20
N GLU A 511 -2.77 -3.30 11.49
CA GLU A 511 -2.81 -4.72 11.89
C GLU A 511 -3.43 -5.63 10.82
N LEU A 512 -2.71 -6.69 10.45
CA LEU A 512 -3.25 -7.85 9.72
C LEU A 512 -3.39 -9.03 10.69
N ALA A 513 -4.63 -9.38 11.03
CA ALA A 513 -4.96 -10.35 12.07
C ALA A 513 -5.65 -11.62 11.53
N PHE A 514 -5.12 -12.79 11.88
CA PHE A 514 -5.73 -14.10 11.58
C PHE A 514 -6.03 -14.89 12.86
N HIS A 515 -7.23 -15.44 12.97
CA HIS A 515 -7.60 -16.33 14.09
C HIS A 515 -8.39 -17.56 13.63
N THR A 516 -7.83 -18.75 13.83
CA THR A 516 -8.48 -20.04 13.53
C THR A 516 -8.07 -21.13 14.52
N PRO A 517 -8.99 -22.04 14.94
CA PRO A 517 -8.66 -23.22 15.73
C PRO A 517 -8.10 -24.37 14.85
N SER A 518 -7.57 -24.07 13.67
CA SER A 518 -7.21 -25.05 12.65
C SER A 518 -6.07 -24.51 11.75
N THR A 519 -5.99 -24.94 10.49
CA THR A 519 -4.95 -24.51 9.54
C THR A 519 -5.25 -23.13 8.95
N LEU A 520 -4.26 -22.24 8.96
CA LEU A 520 -4.20 -21.05 8.10
C LEU A 520 -3.36 -21.38 6.86
N SER A 521 -3.95 -21.26 5.67
CA SER A 521 -3.30 -21.50 4.38
C SER A 521 -3.10 -20.18 3.65
N THR A 522 -1.84 -19.88 3.31
CA THR A 522 -1.36 -18.63 2.70
C THR A 522 -0.48 -18.92 1.48
N GLU A 523 -0.66 -20.09 0.86
CA GLU A 523 0.14 -20.55 -0.28
C GLU A 523 0.15 -19.51 -1.41
N GLN A 524 1.33 -19.09 -1.85
CA GLN A 524 1.53 -18.05 -2.89
C GLN A 524 0.81 -16.70 -2.61
N ALA A 525 0.40 -16.43 -1.37
CA ALA A 525 -0.19 -15.15 -0.98
C ALA A 525 0.89 -14.08 -0.75
N ASP A 526 0.48 -12.82 -0.73
CA ASP A 526 1.33 -11.67 -0.39
C ASP A 526 0.64 -10.85 0.72
N LEU A 527 1.26 -10.83 1.91
CA LEU A 527 0.69 -10.32 3.15
C LEU A 527 1.58 -9.21 3.72
N LYS A 528 1.05 -8.00 3.86
CA LYS A 528 1.82 -6.80 4.25
C LYS A 528 1.07 -5.99 5.32
N ALA A 529 1.76 -5.66 6.41
CA ALA A 529 1.24 -4.80 7.49
C ALA A 529 2.39 -4.16 8.28
N ASP A 530 2.11 -3.15 9.12
CA ASP A 530 3.01 -2.78 10.22
C ASP A 530 3.17 -3.98 11.18
N TRP A 531 2.06 -4.62 11.54
CA TRP A 531 2.08 -5.80 12.40
C TRP A 531 1.17 -6.93 11.90
N ILE A 532 1.73 -8.15 11.82
CA ILE A 532 0.96 -9.37 11.53
C ILE A 532 0.74 -10.15 12.83
N ASN A 533 -0.53 -10.33 13.21
CA ASN A 533 -0.95 -11.01 14.44
C ASN A 533 -1.68 -12.31 14.07
N THR A 534 -1.24 -13.47 14.56
CA THR A 534 -1.80 -14.77 14.10
C THR A 534 -1.97 -15.79 15.21
N THR A 535 -3.16 -16.38 15.28
CA THR A 535 -3.48 -17.61 16.03
C THR A 535 -3.96 -18.68 15.06
N ALA A 536 -3.23 -19.80 14.97
CA ALA A 536 -3.58 -20.96 14.16
C ALA A 536 -3.01 -22.24 14.80
N GLN A 537 -3.61 -23.41 14.55
CA GLN A 537 -2.95 -24.68 14.91
C GLN A 537 -1.75 -24.95 14.01
N ARG A 538 -1.88 -24.64 12.71
CA ARG A 538 -0.89 -24.91 11.66
C ARG A 538 -0.88 -23.78 10.64
N ILE A 539 0.27 -23.50 10.05
CA ILE A 539 0.39 -22.54 8.93
C ILE A 539 1.01 -23.23 7.72
N GLU A 540 0.40 -23.02 6.54
CA GLU A 540 0.85 -23.50 5.23
C GLU A 540 1.17 -22.29 4.33
N ASN A 541 2.44 -21.88 4.31
CA ASN A 541 2.96 -20.73 3.57
C ASN A 541 3.80 -21.11 2.33
N TYR A 542 3.41 -22.18 1.61
CA TYR A 542 4.15 -22.63 0.43
C TYR A 542 4.28 -21.51 -0.62
N GLY A 543 5.50 -21.03 -0.86
CA GLY A 543 5.77 -19.91 -1.78
C GLY A 543 5.08 -18.58 -1.45
N GLY A 544 4.51 -18.42 -0.25
CA GLY A 544 3.82 -17.19 0.18
C GLY A 544 4.74 -16.21 0.91
N ARG A 545 4.34 -14.94 1.00
CA ARG A 545 5.12 -13.83 1.58
C ARG A 545 4.39 -13.18 2.74
N TRP A 546 5.05 -13.07 3.87
CA TRP A 546 4.58 -12.36 5.06
C TRP A 546 5.59 -11.28 5.41
N ALA A 547 5.15 -10.01 5.44
CA ALA A 547 5.96 -8.86 5.82
C ALA A 547 5.28 -8.08 6.95
N SER A 548 5.69 -8.37 8.19
CA SER A 548 5.35 -7.59 9.38
C SER A 548 6.41 -6.49 9.52
N GLN A 549 6.18 -5.34 8.89
CA GLN A 549 7.24 -4.36 8.62
C GLN A 549 7.67 -3.51 9.83
N GLY A 550 6.81 -3.42 10.84
CA GLY A 550 7.04 -2.61 12.02
C GLY A 550 7.88 -3.28 13.10
N GLU A 551 8.27 -2.47 14.07
CA GLU A 551 9.18 -2.78 15.17
C GLU A 551 8.64 -3.78 16.23
N ARG A 552 7.38 -4.20 16.10
CA ARG A 552 6.64 -5.03 17.06
C ARG A 552 6.99 -6.51 16.90
N ASP A 553 6.98 -7.24 18.01
CA ASP A 553 7.30 -8.67 18.02
C ASP A 553 6.29 -9.50 17.20
N PHE A 554 6.82 -10.31 16.29
CA PHE A 554 6.09 -11.27 15.48
C PHE A 554 6.19 -12.66 16.13
N THR A 555 5.19 -13.02 16.93
CA THR A 555 5.14 -14.29 17.66
C THR A 555 4.08 -15.23 17.07
N LEU A 556 4.51 -16.43 16.68
CA LEU A 556 3.64 -17.54 16.29
C LEU A 556 3.71 -18.66 17.33
N ASN A 557 2.56 -19.06 17.88
CA ASN A 557 2.43 -20.21 18.77
C ASN A 557 1.53 -21.25 18.08
N LEU A 558 2.11 -22.38 17.65
CA LEU A 558 1.47 -23.36 16.77
C LEU A 558 1.45 -24.76 17.43
N GLU A 559 0.35 -25.47 17.28
CA GLU A 559 0.13 -26.82 17.84
C GLU A 559 0.48 -27.95 16.87
N LYS A 560 0.62 -27.66 15.56
CA LYS A 560 0.77 -28.62 14.44
C LYS A 560 1.78 -28.14 13.39
N GLY A 561 2.79 -27.39 13.84
CA GLY A 561 3.93 -26.96 13.04
C GLY A 561 3.68 -25.84 12.01
N LEU A 562 4.75 -25.45 11.33
CA LEU A 562 4.81 -24.46 10.26
C LEU A 562 5.40 -25.09 9.00
N ASN A 563 4.78 -24.80 7.86
CA ASN A 563 5.38 -25.02 6.56
C ASN A 563 5.65 -23.68 5.87
N ASN A 564 6.92 -23.35 5.66
CA ASN A 564 7.40 -22.17 4.94
C ASN A 564 8.20 -22.57 3.69
N GLU A 565 7.95 -23.75 3.10
CA GLU A 565 8.68 -24.21 1.92
C GLU A 565 8.58 -23.19 0.77
N LYS A 566 9.73 -22.72 0.26
CA LYS A 566 9.84 -21.62 -0.73
C LYS A 566 9.20 -20.29 -0.32
N GLY A 567 8.68 -20.19 0.90
CA GLY A 567 8.00 -19.01 1.44
C GLY A 567 8.97 -18.00 2.04
N LEU A 568 8.46 -16.82 2.35
CA LEU A 568 9.13 -15.75 3.08
C LEU A 568 8.30 -15.34 4.29
N MET A 569 8.91 -15.30 5.47
CA MET A 569 8.41 -14.55 6.62
C MET A 569 9.48 -13.54 7.05
N PHE A 570 9.09 -12.27 7.11
CA PHE A 570 9.89 -11.15 7.56
C PHE A 570 9.20 -10.42 8.71
N ALA A 571 9.97 -10.11 9.75
CA ALA A 571 9.58 -9.22 10.84
C ALA A 571 10.63 -8.12 11.04
N GLY A 572 10.22 -6.85 11.14
CA GLY A 572 11.10 -5.75 11.53
C GLY A 572 11.47 -5.82 13.02
N GLY A 573 10.49 -6.12 13.88
CA GLY A 573 10.71 -6.49 15.28
C GLY A 573 11.30 -7.90 15.48
N ASN A 574 11.32 -8.36 16.73
CA ASN A 574 11.79 -9.71 17.06
C ASN A 574 10.85 -10.77 16.47
N MET A 575 11.38 -11.94 16.11
CA MET A 575 10.60 -13.08 15.62
C MET A 575 10.64 -14.24 16.61
N ALA A 576 9.48 -14.79 16.98
CA ALA A 576 9.39 -15.94 17.89
C ALA A 576 8.47 -17.03 17.32
N LEU A 577 9.04 -18.19 16.99
CA LEU A 577 8.35 -19.32 16.35
C LEU A 577 8.28 -20.51 17.32
N ASN A 578 7.18 -20.64 18.05
CA ASN A 578 6.97 -21.65 19.09
C ASN A 578 6.07 -22.79 18.58
N GLN A 579 6.62 -23.99 18.43
CA GLN A 579 6.01 -25.16 17.78
C GLN A 579 6.25 -26.41 18.64
N ARG A 580 5.70 -26.39 19.85
CA ARG A 580 6.02 -27.36 20.93
C ARG A 580 5.68 -28.80 20.51
N GLY A 581 6.71 -29.58 20.18
CA GLY A 581 6.58 -31.00 19.82
C GLY A 581 6.32 -31.26 18.33
N GLU A 582 6.49 -30.26 17.47
CA GLU A 582 6.15 -30.33 16.04
C GLU A 582 7.29 -29.88 15.10
N PHE A 583 7.13 -30.18 13.81
CA PHE A 583 8.12 -29.91 12.76
C PHE A 583 7.96 -28.52 12.13
N LEU A 584 9.10 -27.82 11.97
CA LEU A 584 9.21 -26.59 11.18
C LEU A 584 9.90 -26.90 9.84
N ASN A 585 9.16 -26.81 8.73
CA ASN A 585 9.72 -26.87 7.38
C ASN A 585 10.06 -25.46 6.87
N ASN A 586 11.34 -25.21 6.57
CA ASN A 586 11.84 -24.02 5.87
C ASN A 586 12.67 -24.39 4.64
N ALA A 587 12.46 -25.58 4.05
CA ALA A 587 13.19 -26.00 2.85
C ALA A 587 12.96 -25.01 1.69
N GLN A 588 14.05 -24.47 1.12
CA GLN A 588 14.04 -23.37 0.13
C GLN A 588 13.34 -22.08 0.61
N GLY A 589 12.93 -21.99 1.88
CA GLY A 589 12.22 -20.86 2.48
C GLY A 589 13.15 -19.83 3.12
N ARG A 590 12.57 -18.71 3.56
CA ARG A 590 13.26 -17.60 4.23
C ARG A 590 12.52 -17.20 5.50
N LEU A 591 13.24 -17.20 6.62
CA LEU A 591 12.81 -16.64 7.91
C LEU A 591 13.79 -15.51 8.27
N LEU A 592 13.31 -14.27 8.30
CA LEU A 592 14.13 -13.07 8.47
C LEU A 592 13.61 -12.22 9.65
N SER A 593 14.47 -11.92 10.62
CA SER A 593 14.18 -10.97 11.70
C SER A 593 15.14 -9.78 11.67
N GLY A 594 14.60 -8.57 11.75
CA GLY A 594 15.35 -7.34 11.95
C GLY A 594 15.88 -7.15 13.38
N LYS A 595 15.59 -8.08 14.31
CA LYS A 595 16.12 -8.10 15.68
C LYS A 595 16.44 -9.54 16.10
N ASP A 596 16.14 -9.94 17.33
CA ASP A 596 16.35 -11.31 17.80
C ASP A 596 15.36 -12.30 17.15
N LEU A 597 15.82 -13.53 16.94
CA LEU A 597 15.02 -14.65 16.44
C LEU A 597 15.03 -15.78 17.47
N ILE A 598 13.86 -16.29 17.83
CA ILE A 598 13.69 -17.47 18.68
C ILE A 598 12.91 -18.53 17.91
N ILE A 599 13.48 -19.72 17.76
CA ILE A 599 12.80 -20.89 17.20
C ILE A 599 12.76 -21.98 18.27
N ASN A 600 11.57 -22.49 18.56
CA ASN A 600 11.34 -23.60 19.48
C ASN A 600 10.51 -24.67 18.77
N ALA A 601 11.12 -25.81 18.42
CA ALA A 601 10.47 -26.86 17.62
C ALA A 601 11.01 -28.26 17.96
N GLN A 602 10.32 -29.31 17.53
CA GLN A 602 10.87 -30.68 17.63
C GLN A 602 12.02 -30.86 16.64
N SER A 603 11.81 -30.48 15.39
CA SER A 603 12.84 -30.50 14.35
C SER A 603 12.67 -29.33 13.37
N LEU A 604 13.77 -28.92 12.76
CA LEU A 604 13.87 -27.86 11.77
C LEU A 604 14.48 -28.42 10.49
N ASP A 605 13.77 -28.31 9.36
CA ASP A 605 14.36 -28.48 8.04
C ASP A 605 14.68 -27.12 7.42
N ASN A 606 15.93 -26.93 6.99
CA ASN A 606 16.41 -25.73 6.32
C ASN A 606 17.18 -26.09 5.04
N GLN A 607 16.82 -27.20 4.37
CA GLN A 607 17.46 -27.64 3.13
C GLN A 607 17.29 -26.61 2.02
N ALA A 608 18.41 -26.08 1.50
CA ALA A 608 18.45 -24.91 0.61
C ALA A 608 17.72 -23.65 1.17
N GLY A 609 17.47 -23.57 2.47
CA GLY A 609 16.72 -22.52 3.14
C GLY A 609 17.59 -21.48 3.87
N LEU A 610 16.95 -20.40 4.30
CA LEU A 610 17.57 -19.26 4.97
C LEU A 610 16.86 -18.94 6.29
N VAL A 611 17.63 -18.82 7.37
CA VAL A 611 17.18 -18.39 8.70
C VAL A 611 18.14 -17.32 9.21
N VAL A 612 17.67 -16.08 9.37
CA VAL A 612 18.51 -14.92 9.66
C VAL A 612 17.90 -14.04 10.75
N ALA A 613 18.78 -13.56 11.63
CA ALA A 613 18.53 -12.46 12.56
C ALA A 613 19.61 -11.37 12.39
N GLU A 614 19.23 -10.09 12.51
CA GLU A 614 20.21 -9.02 12.78
C GLU A 614 20.69 -9.06 14.24
N GLY A 615 19.81 -9.46 15.15
CA GLY A 615 20.16 -9.79 16.52
C GLY A 615 20.58 -11.25 16.69
N SER A 616 20.28 -11.80 17.85
CA SER A 616 20.61 -13.15 18.29
C SER A 616 19.62 -14.17 17.74
N ALA A 617 20.09 -15.26 17.11
CA ALA A 617 19.23 -16.39 16.73
C ALA A 617 19.37 -17.54 17.75
N THR A 618 18.31 -17.79 18.51
CA THR A 618 18.22 -18.87 19.52
C THR A 618 17.38 -20.03 18.97
N LEU A 619 18.01 -21.19 18.75
CA LEU A 619 17.33 -22.38 18.22
C LEU A 619 17.20 -23.49 19.28
N MET A 620 16.05 -23.53 19.93
CA MET A 620 15.64 -24.60 20.86
C MET A 620 15.01 -25.77 20.08
N ILE A 621 15.86 -26.64 19.52
CA ILE A 621 15.42 -27.78 18.69
C ILE A 621 15.68 -29.09 19.43
N SER A 622 14.65 -29.91 19.66
CA SER A 622 14.76 -31.08 20.56
C SER A 622 15.15 -32.41 19.91
N GLN A 623 15.17 -32.50 18.58
CA GLN A 623 15.58 -33.72 17.85
C GLN A 623 16.62 -33.47 16.75
N ALA A 624 16.32 -32.63 15.74
CA ALA A 624 17.16 -32.54 14.55
C ALA A 624 17.07 -31.18 13.83
N ILE A 625 18.21 -30.71 13.33
CA ILE A 625 18.33 -29.58 12.39
C ILE A 625 18.90 -30.12 11.08
N GLN A 626 18.15 -29.97 9.98
CA GLN A 626 18.58 -30.35 8.62
C GLN A 626 19.00 -29.13 7.81
N ASN A 627 20.15 -28.54 8.13
CA ASN A 627 20.74 -27.45 7.35
C ASN A 627 21.72 -28.01 6.30
N ARG A 628 21.22 -28.35 5.11
CA ARG A 628 22.03 -28.95 4.02
C ARG A 628 21.77 -28.28 2.67
N LYS A 629 22.85 -27.92 1.97
CA LYS A 629 22.78 -27.49 0.56
C LYS A 629 22.28 -28.64 -0.32
N VAL A 630 21.15 -28.44 -1.00
CA VAL A 630 20.52 -29.41 -1.92
C VAL A 630 20.23 -28.84 -3.32
N SER A 631 20.68 -27.61 -3.58
CA SER A 631 20.61 -26.91 -4.87
C SER A 631 21.83 -25.99 -5.00
N ASP A 632 21.94 -25.20 -6.06
CA ASP A 632 23.01 -24.19 -6.17
C ASP A 632 22.90 -23.09 -5.09
N VAL A 633 21.67 -22.76 -4.69
CA VAL A 633 21.37 -21.96 -3.50
C VAL A 633 21.85 -22.70 -2.25
N GLY A 634 22.61 -22.00 -1.39
CA GLY A 634 23.18 -22.51 -0.15
C GLY A 634 22.15 -22.79 0.95
N SER A 635 22.60 -23.04 2.18
CA SER A 635 21.72 -23.22 3.34
C SER A 635 22.35 -22.56 4.55
N LEU A 636 21.70 -21.53 5.06
CA LEU A 636 22.29 -20.61 6.03
C LEU A 636 21.36 -20.44 7.23
N ILE A 637 21.96 -20.54 8.42
CA ILE A 637 21.37 -20.16 9.69
C ILE A 637 22.37 -19.19 10.31
N GLN A 638 22.02 -17.91 10.43
CA GLN A 638 22.92 -16.85 10.89
C GLN A 638 22.26 -15.96 11.95
N ALA A 639 23.02 -15.66 13.01
CA ALA A 639 22.76 -14.61 13.98
C ALA A 639 23.81 -13.52 13.80
N GLN A 640 23.39 -12.26 13.91
CA GLN A 640 24.24 -11.06 13.79
C GLN A 640 24.90 -10.92 12.40
N ASN A 641 25.33 -9.71 12.07
CA ASN A 641 26.23 -9.43 10.94
C ASN A 641 25.71 -9.85 9.54
N SER A 642 24.39 -9.96 9.37
CA SER A 642 23.68 -10.52 8.20
C SER A 642 23.15 -9.46 7.21
N LEU A 643 23.48 -8.20 7.46
CA LEU A 643 22.86 -7.00 6.87
C LEU A 643 22.85 -6.95 5.34
N GLY A 644 23.84 -7.57 4.67
CA GLY A 644 23.90 -7.62 3.21
C GLY A 644 22.85 -8.51 2.54
N GLU A 645 22.41 -9.59 3.17
CA GLU A 645 21.28 -10.37 2.62
C GLU A 645 19.95 -9.66 2.87
N ILE A 646 19.80 -8.97 4.00
CA ILE A 646 18.59 -8.21 4.34
C ILE A 646 18.44 -7.00 3.42
N ALA A 647 19.52 -6.26 3.15
CA ALA A 647 19.53 -5.15 2.18
C ALA A 647 19.11 -5.58 0.76
N ASN A 648 19.64 -6.71 0.26
CA ASN A 648 19.25 -7.25 -1.05
C ASN A 648 17.80 -7.76 -1.08
N ASN A 649 17.29 -8.31 0.04
CA ASN A 649 15.86 -8.60 0.19
C ASN A 649 15.01 -7.31 0.26
N ALA A 650 15.49 -6.22 0.87
CA ALA A 650 14.80 -4.94 0.92
C ALA A 650 14.63 -4.31 -0.48
N ILE A 651 15.66 -4.35 -1.34
CA ILE A 651 15.53 -3.97 -2.76
C ILE A 651 14.49 -4.85 -3.48
N SER A 652 14.48 -6.15 -3.17
CA SER A 652 13.52 -7.12 -3.74
C SER A 652 12.07 -6.92 -3.24
N ILE A 653 11.88 -6.25 -2.11
CA ILE A 653 10.59 -5.84 -1.55
C ILE A 653 10.16 -4.48 -2.14
N ALA A 654 11.08 -3.51 -2.24
CA ALA A 654 10.83 -2.19 -2.79
C ALA A 654 10.46 -2.25 -4.29
N THR A 655 11.21 -3.02 -5.09
CA THR A 655 10.99 -3.16 -6.55
C THR A 655 9.90 -4.19 -6.91
N TYR A 656 9.20 -4.76 -5.92
CA TYR A 656 8.30 -5.90 -6.13
C TYR A 656 7.16 -5.61 -7.11
N GLU A 657 6.43 -4.50 -6.95
CA GLU A 657 5.30 -4.17 -7.84
C GLU A 657 5.74 -3.96 -9.29
N GLU A 658 6.97 -3.48 -9.50
CA GLU A 658 7.52 -3.19 -10.83
C GLU A 658 7.99 -4.46 -11.52
N ARG A 659 8.64 -5.36 -10.77
CA ARG A 659 8.99 -6.71 -11.23
C ARG A 659 7.73 -7.57 -11.47
N GLU A 660 6.66 -7.39 -10.70
CA GLU A 660 5.38 -8.07 -10.94
C GLU A 660 4.68 -7.58 -12.22
N LYS A 661 4.76 -6.27 -12.53
CA LYS A 661 4.33 -5.70 -13.83
C LYS A 661 5.14 -6.30 -14.98
N ILE A 662 6.48 -6.37 -14.86
CA ILE A 662 7.36 -7.02 -15.85
C ILE A 662 6.95 -8.48 -16.09
N ASN A 663 6.73 -9.27 -15.04
CA ASN A 663 6.33 -10.68 -15.16
C ASN A 663 4.98 -10.85 -15.90
N LYS A 664 4.00 -9.97 -15.61
CA LYS A 664 2.69 -9.97 -16.28
C LYS A 664 2.81 -9.62 -17.77
N LEU A 665 3.51 -8.53 -18.09
CA LEU A 665 3.76 -8.09 -19.46
C LEU A 665 4.58 -9.13 -20.25
N GLY A 666 5.57 -9.76 -19.64
CA GLY A 666 6.40 -10.82 -20.24
C GLY A 666 5.59 -12.06 -20.60
N LEU A 667 4.66 -12.48 -19.74
CA LEU A 667 3.74 -13.59 -20.02
C LEU A 667 2.72 -13.26 -21.11
N GLU A 668 2.30 -12.00 -21.24
CA GLU A 668 1.43 -11.56 -22.34
C GLU A 668 2.19 -11.45 -23.67
N LYS A 669 3.41 -10.91 -23.64
CA LYS A 669 4.35 -10.90 -24.77
C LYS A 669 4.61 -12.31 -25.28
N PHE A 670 4.95 -13.26 -24.41
CA PHE A 670 5.19 -14.66 -24.77
C PHE A 670 4.01 -15.29 -25.53
N LYS A 671 2.77 -15.09 -25.05
CA LYS A 671 1.55 -15.59 -25.71
C LYS A 671 1.30 -14.96 -27.09
N LEU A 672 1.74 -13.72 -27.30
CA LEU A 672 1.66 -13.05 -28.60
C LEU A 672 2.78 -13.50 -29.55
N GLU A 673 4.00 -13.71 -29.05
CA GLU A 673 5.10 -14.29 -29.83
C GLU A 673 4.80 -15.74 -30.27
N GLU A 674 4.23 -16.57 -29.38
CA GLU A 674 3.80 -17.95 -29.67
C GLU A 674 2.71 -17.97 -30.76
N LYS A 675 1.73 -17.06 -30.68
CA LYS A 675 0.53 -17.08 -31.54
C LYS A 675 0.68 -16.34 -32.87
N TYR A 676 1.56 -15.34 -32.94
CA TYR A 676 1.71 -14.44 -34.10
C TYR A 676 3.16 -14.22 -34.55
N GLY A 677 4.14 -14.84 -33.88
CA GLY A 677 5.56 -14.66 -34.14
C GLY A 677 6.17 -13.43 -33.47
N LYS A 678 7.49 -13.44 -33.27
CA LYS A 678 8.26 -12.40 -32.56
C LYS A 678 8.17 -11.00 -33.17
N ASN A 679 7.80 -10.91 -34.44
CA ASN A 679 7.68 -9.64 -35.18
C ASN A 679 6.26 -9.04 -35.10
N HIS A 680 5.37 -9.58 -34.24
CA HIS A 680 4.03 -9.02 -34.08
C HIS A 680 4.09 -7.68 -33.33
N PRO A 681 3.49 -6.57 -33.84
CA PRO A 681 3.67 -5.24 -33.27
C PRO A 681 3.33 -5.12 -31.77
N GLN A 682 2.30 -5.86 -31.30
CA GLN A 682 1.93 -5.85 -29.88
C GLN A 682 2.95 -6.56 -28.98
N ALA A 683 3.66 -7.58 -29.49
CA ALA A 683 4.73 -8.24 -28.75
C ALA A 683 5.99 -7.35 -28.67
N GLN A 684 6.24 -6.55 -29.71
CA GLN A 684 7.30 -5.53 -29.71
C GLN A 684 6.99 -4.40 -28.72
N GLN A 685 5.78 -3.83 -28.74
CA GLN A 685 5.34 -2.81 -27.79
C GLN A 685 5.37 -3.27 -26.32
N LEU A 686 4.95 -4.52 -26.04
CA LEU A 686 5.10 -5.10 -24.70
C LEU A 686 6.58 -5.29 -24.34
N GLY A 687 7.45 -5.60 -25.31
CA GLY A 687 8.90 -5.62 -25.14
C GLY A 687 9.47 -4.26 -24.74
N GLU A 688 9.08 -3.19 -25.42
CA GLU A 688 9.48 -1.82 -25.11
C GLU A 688 9.02 -1.40 -23.70
N GLN A 689 7.78 -1.75 -23.31
CA GLN A 689 7.27 -1.48 -21.96
C GLN A 689 7.98 -2.28 -20.87
N ILE A 690 8.33 -3.54 -21.11
CA ILE A 690 9.14 -4.35 -20.19
C ILE A 690 10.52 -3.71 -20.01
N ASN A 691 11.18 -3.33 -21.13
CA ASN A 691 12.48 -2.68 -21.10
C ASN A 691 12.44 -1.38 -20.32
N GLN A 692 11.46 -0.49 -20.57
CA GLN A 692 11.33 0.78 -19.84
C GLN A 692 11.12 0.59 -18.33
N ILE A 693 10.35 -0.41 -17.89
CA ILE A 693 10.19 -0.67 -16.45
C ILE A 693 11.48 -1.26 -15.86
N GLN A 694 12.17 -2.14 -16.59
CA GLN A 694 13.44 -2.72 -16.16
C GLN A 694 14.57 -1.68 -16.08
N GLU A 695 14.67 -0.79 -17.08
CA GLU A 695 15.58 0.35 -17.11
C GLU A 695 15.34 1.31 -15.94
N ASN A 696 14.09 1.59 -15.56
CA ASN A 696 13.78 2.42 -14.39
C ASN A 696 14.13 1.73 -13.06
N ILE A 697 13.89 0.42 -12.93
CA ILE A 697 14.36 -0.37 -11.78
C ILE A 697 15.88 -0.30 -11.67
N ASP A 698 16.59 -0.55 -12.77
CA ASP A 698 18.06 -0.62 -12.77
C ASP A 698 18.68 0.77 -12.57
N ARG A 699 18.10 1.83 -13.15
CA ARG A 699 18.50 3.23 -12.90
C ARG A 699 18.24 3.70 -11.47
N THR A 700 17.26 3.12 -10.78
CA THR A 700 16.88 3.55 -9.42
C THR A 700 17.51 2.70 -8.32
N TYR A 701 17.74 1.40 -8.57
CA TYR A 701 18.18 0.41 -7.55
C TYR A 701 19.20 -0.62 -8.07
N GLY A 702 19.63 -0.54 -9.34
CA GLY A 702 20.58 -1.48 -9.93
C GLY A 702 22.05 -1.23 -9.52
N ILE A 703 22.92 -2.16 -9.91
CA ILE A 703 24.36 -2.09 -9.68
C ILE A 703 24.93 -0.86 -10.41
N GLY A 704 25.58 0.04 -9.66
CA GLY A 704 26.10 1.32 -10.16
C GLY A 704 25.13 2.50 -10.08
N SER A 705 23.87 2.33 -9.63
CA SER A 705 22.94 3.46 -9.45
C SER A 705 23.17 4.19 -8.12
N PRO A 706 22.73 5.45 -7.93
CA PRO A 706 22.93 6.19 -6.68
C PRO A 706 22.41 5.46 -5.43
N ASN A 707 21.20 4.89 -5.46
CA ASN A 707 20.69 4.11 -4.32
C ASN A 707 21.33 2.71 -4.24
N GLY A 708 21.67 2.09 -5.38
CA GLY A 708 22.39 0.81 -5.40
C GLY A 708 23.77 0.92 -4.75
N MET A 709 24.51 1.98 -5.09
CA MET A 709 25.79 2.33 -4.47
C MET A 709 25.62 2.70 -3.00
N ALA A 710 24.61 3.48 -2.60
CA ALA A 710 24.37 3.80 -1.20
C ALA A 710 24.05 2.55 -0.36
N ILE A 711 23.18 1.66 -0.86
CA ILE A 711 22.83 0.40 -0.20
C ILE A 711 24.05 -0.54 -0.16
N GLY A 712 24.87 -0.58 -1.22
CA GLY A 712 26.13 -1.33 -1.27
C GLY A 712 27.20 -0.81 -0.30
N ALA A 713 27.40 0.51 -0.22
CA ALA A 713 28.31 1.18 0.70
C ALA A 713 27.95 0.88 2.16
N VAL A 714 26.68 1.11 2.52
CA VAL A 714 26.15 0.84 3.86
C VAL A 714 26.24 -0.66 4.19
N THR A 715 25.91 -1.55 3.23
CA THR A 715 26.07 -3.00 3.39
C THR A 715 27.52 -3.39 3.70
N ALA A 716 28.48 -2.93 2.89
CA ALA A 716 29.88 -3.30 3.03
C ALA A 716 30.51 -2.69 4.31
N ALA A 717 30.12 -1.47 4.67
CA ALA A 717 30.54 -0.82 5.91
C ALA A 717 30.04 -1.56 7.15
N LEU A 718 28.77 -1.94 7.15
CA LEU A 718 28.17 -2.74 8.22
C LEU A 718 28.78 -4.15 8.29
N GLN A 719 29.15 -4.76 7.14
CA GLN A 719 29.88 -6.02 7.09
C GLN A 719 31.32 -5.94 7.63
N ALA A 720 31.99 -4.79 7.55
CA ALA A 720 33.31 -4.59 8.13
C ALA A 720 33.23 -4.25 9.63
N ALA A 721 32.30 -3.39 10.04
CA ALA A 721 32.01 -3.13 11.46
C ALA A 721 31.61 -4.41 12.21
N ALA A 722 30.80 -5.26 11.57
CA ALA A 722 30.47 -6.63 11.99
C ALA A 722 31.70 -7.52 12.27
N GLN A 723 32.75 -7.39 11.46
CA GLN A 723 34.01 -8.13 11.61
C GLN A 723 34.99 -7.45 12.59
N ASN A 724 34.54 -6.39 13.27
CA ASN A 724 35.36 -5.52 14.12
C ASN A 724 36.51 -4.80 13.37
N ASP A 725 36.43 -4.72 12.04
CA ASP A 725 37.32 -3.95 11.16
C ASP A 725 36.78 -2.52 11.01
N THR A 726 37.00 -1.70 12.04
CA THR A 726 36.54 -0.29 12.09
C THR A 726 37.09 0.54 10.94
N ASN A 727 38.30 0.22 10.48
CA ASN A 727 38.94 0.90 9.37
C ASN A 727 38.33 0.46 8.03
N GLY A 728 38.04 -0.84 7.90
CA GLY A 728 37.31 -1.41 6.77
C GLY A 728 35.90 -0.85 6.66
N ALA A 729 35.24 -0.49 7.77
CA ALA A 729 33.94 0.15 7.76
C ALA A 729 34.00 1.57 7.16
N ILE A 730 34.99 2.37 7.57
CA ILE A 730 35.24 3.71 7.02
C ILE A 730 35.58 3.63 5.53
N VAL A 731 36.48 2.72 5.17
CA VAL A 731 36.85 2.45 3.76
C VAL A 731 35.62 2.05 2.96
N ALA A 732 34.82 1.09 3.40
CA ALA A 732 33.68 0.59 2.65
C ALA A 732 32.53 1.60 2.48
N LEU A 733 32.37 2.58 3.39
CA LEU A 733 31.51 3.75 3.16
C LEU A 733 32.07 4.64 2.04
N ALA A 734 33.38 4.90 2.06
CA ALA A 734 34.02 5.86 1.16
C ALA A 734 34.31 5.30 -0.25
N SER A 735 34.64 4.01 -0.37
CA SER A 735 35.08 3.38 -1.62
C SER A 735 34.16 3.67 -2.80
N PRO A 736 32.82 3.52 -2.74
CA PRO A 736 31.98 3.73 -3.92
C PRO A 736 32.03 5.19 -4.42
N TYR A 737 32.01 6.16 -3.51
CA TYR A 737 32.06 7.58 -3.84
C TYR A 737 33.45 8.02 -4.32
N LEU A 738 34.53 7.49 -3.73
CA LEU A 738 35.91 7.74 -4.17
C LEU A 738 36.18 7.13 -5.55
N ASN A 739 35.68 5.91 -5.82
CA ASN A 739 35.81 5.28 -7.13
C ASN A 739 34.97 6.02 -8.20
N LYS A 740 33.74 6.48 -7.89
CA LYS A 740 32.97 7.35 -8.81
C LYS A 740 33.72 8.66 -9.08
N GLN A 741 34.29 9.31 -8.06
CA GLN A 741 35.01 10.57 -8.24
C GLN A 741 36.30 10.41 -9.07
N ILE A 742 37.02 9.28 -8.96
CA ILE A 742 38.17 8.96 -9.84
C ILE A 742 37.71 8.76 -11.29
N HIS A 743 36.60 8.05 -11.51
CA HIS A 743 36.00 7.89 -12.84
C HIS A 743 35.58 9.23 -13.46
N ASP A 744 34.88 10.09 -12.72
CA ASP A 744 34.44 11.41 -13.20
C ASP A 744 35.62 12.33 -13.54
N MET A 745 36.75 12.21 -12.84
CA MET A 745 37.99 12.94 -13.15
C MET A 745 38.78 12.36 -14.34
N THR A 746 38.40 11.21 -14.89
CA THR A 746 39.12 10.51 -15.98
C THR A 746 38.22 10.14 -17.17
N LYS A 747 36.99 10.66 -17.22
CA LYS A 747 35.96 10.40 -18.26
C LYS A 747 36.37 10.84 -19.69
N GLU A 748 37.40 11.67 -19.86
CA GLU A 748 37.89 12.05 -21.21
C GLU A 748 38.72 10.93 -21.87
N ASN A 749 38.45 10.66 -23.15
CA ASN A 749 38.69 9.35 -23.75
C ASN A 749 40.08 9.20 -24.41
N THR A 750 41.15 9.78 -23.85
CA THR A 750 42.51 9.61 -24.40
C THR A 750 43.24 8.40 -23.82
N ALA A 751 44.25 7.91 -24.54
CA ALA A 751 45.10 6.81 -24.07
C ALA A 751 45.94 7.18 -22.83
N LYS A 752 46.13 8.49 -22.56
CA LYS A 752 46.85 8.97 -21.37
C LYS A 752 45.96 8.93 -20.12
N ASP A 753 44.68 9.21 -20.29
CA ASP A 753 43.73 9.29 -19.17
C ASP A 753 43.36 7.88 -18.68
N LYS A 754 43.29 6.89 -19.58
CA LYS A 754 43.12 5.47 -19.19
C LYS A 754 44.31 4.91 -18.41
N ALA A 755 45.53 5.37 -18.69
CA ALA A 755 46.69 5.03 -17.86
C ALA A 755 46.61 5.73 -16.50
N THR A 756 46.16 6.99 -16.46
CA THR A 756 45.94 7.75 -15.22
C THR A 756 44.84 7.13 -14.36
N ASN A 757 43.73 6.67 -14.93
CA ASN A 757 42.64 6.00 -14.20
C ASN A 757 43.12 4.72 -13.53
N LEU A 758 43.80 3.86 -14.30
CA LEU A 758 44.34 2.60 -13.82
C LEU A 758 45.38 2.80 -12.69
N ILE A 759 46.19 3.85 -12.76
CA ILE A 759 47.13 4.25 -11.70
C ILE A 759 46.40 4.86 -10.49
N ALA A 760 45.33 5.62 -10.68
CA ALA A 760 44.51 6.16 -9.60
C ALA A 760 43.79 5.05 -8.82
N HIS A 761 43.25 4.04 -9.50
CA HIS A 761 42.69 2.85 -8.85
C HIS A 761 43.77 2.00 -8.17
N ALA A 762 44.99 1.92 -8.71
CA ALA A 762 46.13 1.29 -8.02
C ALA A 762 46.46 2.01 -6.70
N LEU A 763 46.55 3.34 -6.72
CA LEU A 763 46.88 4.16 -5.55
C LEU A 763 45.76 4.15 -4.50
N LEU A 764 44.49 4.29 -4.91
CA LEU A 764 43.35 4.16 -4.00
C LEU A 764 43.34 2.77 -3.35
N SER A 765 43.45 1.70 -4.13
CA SER A 765 43.42 0.32 -3.60
C SER A 765 44.61 0.02 -2.67
N ALA A 766 45.78 0.62 -2.92
CA ALA A 766 46.92 0.54 -2.01
C ALA A 766 46.62 1.21 -0.66
N VAL A 767 46.00 2.40 -0.68
CA VAL A 767 45.59 3.13 0.53
C VAL A 767 44.47 2.39 1.27
N GLU A 768 43.47 1.84 0.58
CA GLU A 768 42.41 1.01 1.19
C GLU A 768 42.98 -0.23 1.90
N PHE A 769 43.97 -0.89 1.30
CA PHE A 769 44.67 -2.01 1.95
C PHE A 769 45.49 -1.52 3.15
N GLN A 770 46.25 -0.44 3.02
CA GLN A 770 47.09 0.09 4.11
C GLN A 770 46.26 0.55 5.32
N VAL A 771 45.13 1.23 5.08
CA VAL A 771 44.18 1.66 6.12
C VAL A 771 43.56 0.46 6.83
N THR A 772 43.31 -0.65 6.13
CA THR A 772 42.78 -1.90 6.71
C THR A 772 43.87 -2.89 7.16
N GLY A 773 45.11 -2.43 7.34
CA GLY A 773 46.22 -3.22 7.90
C GLY A 773 46.77 -4.32 6.98
N LYS A 774 46.50 -4.24 5.68
CA LYS A 774 46.86 -5.23 4.65
C LYS A 774 47.98 -4.69 3.74
N ASP A 775 48.64 -5.58 3.00
CA ASP A 775 49.76 -5.21 2.11
C ASP A 775 49.33 -4.21 1.01
N PRO A 776 49.89 -2.98 0.97
CA PRO A 776 49.50 -1.98 -0.02
C PRO A 776 49.85 -2.40 -1.46
N LEU A 777 50.90 -3.23 -1.64
CA LEU A 777 51.33 -3.68 -2.96
C LEU A 777 50.31 -4.65 -3.58
N THR A 778 49.79 -5.57 -2.77
CA THR A 778 48.69 -6.48 -3.16
C THR A 778 47.40 -5.71 -3.43
N GLY A 779 47.10 -4.66 -2.65
CA GLY A 779 45.97 -3.76 -2.92
C GLY A 779 46.07 -3.10 -4.31
N ALA A 780 47.24 -2.52 -4.63
CA ALA A 780 47.50 -1.89 -5.92
C ALA A 780 47.27 -2.83 -7.10
N VAL A 781 47.76 -4.08 -7.01
CA VAL A 781 47.60 -5.09 -8.07
C VAL A 781 46.13 -5.53 -8.22
N ALA A 782 45.38 -5.67 -7.11
CA ALA A 782 43.98 -6.09 -7.14
C ALA A 782 43.08 -5.07 -7.86
N GLY A 783 43.22 -3.78 -7.56
CA GLY A 783 42.47 -2.70 -8.19
C GLY A 783 42.68 -2.63 -9.71
N VAL A 784 43.96 -2.62 -10.13
CA VAL A 784 44.38 -2.63 -11.55
C VAL A 784 43.81 -3.84 -12.29
N THR A 785 43.81 -5.01 -11.67
CA THR A 785 43.35 -6.25 -12.32
C THR A 785 41.84 -6.27 -12.50
N GLY A 786 41.06 -5.75 -11.56
CA GLY A 786 39.59 -5.74 -11.63
C GLY A 786 39.03 -4.91 -12.79
N GLU A 787 39.49 -3.66 -12.93
CA GLU A 787 39.05 -2.73 -13.99
C GLU A 787 39.45 -3.22 -15.39
N ALA A 788 40.71 -3.62 -15.55
CA ALA A 788 41.22 -4.16 -16.82
C ALA A 788 40.49 -5.45 -17.23
N THR A 789 40.20 -6.34 -16.26
CA THR A 789 39.49 -7.60 -16.52
C THR A 789 38.02 -7.35 -16.90
N ALA A 790 37.30 -6.45 -16.21
CA ALA A 790 35.93 -6.10 -16.57
C ALA A 790 35.83 -5.58 -18.01
N THR A 791 36.78 -4.74 -18.42
CA THR A 791 36.90 -4.20 -19.78
C THR A 791 37.15 -5.29 -20.83
N ILE A 792 38.08 -6.21 -20.55
CA ILE A 792 38.42 -7.32 -21.45
C ILE A 792 37.25 -8.31 -21.57
N LEU A 793 36.67 -8.74 -20.45
CA LEU A 793 35.58 -9.73 -20.43
C LEU A 793 34.31 -9.20 -21.09
N THR A 794 33.95 -7.93 -20.86
CA THR A 794 32.76 -7.31 -21.49
C THR A 794 32.84 -7.40 -23.01
N LYS A 795 34.01 -7.10 -23.58
CA LYS A 795 34.21 -7.17 -25.02
C LYS A 795 34.38 -8.61 -25.54
N ALA A 796 35.03 -9.49 -24.76
CA ALA A 796 35.29 -10.87 -25.18
C ALA A 796 34.07 -11.82 -25.05
N LEU A 797 33.14 -11.53 -24.14
CA LEU A 797 31.96 -12.37 -23.87
C LEU A 797 30.67 -11.87 -24.52
N TYR A 798 30.51 -10.54 -24.67
CA TYR A 798 29.23 -9.93 -25.04
C TYR A 798 29.31 -8.91 -26.20
N ASP A 799 30.51 -8.47 -26.62
CA ASP A 799 30.77 -7.46 -27.68
C ASP A 799 29.90 -6.18 -27.58
N LYS A 800 29.75 -5.67 -26.35
CA LYS A 800 28.93 -4.51 -25.96
C LYS A 800 29.75 -3.41 -25.28
N THR A 801 29.20 -2.20 -25.18
CA THR A 801 29.67 -1.18 -24.21
C THR A 801 29.02 -1.38 -22.83
N PRO A 802 29.54 -0.80 -21.74
CA PRO A 802 29.05 -1.08 -20.38
C PRO A 802 27.58 -0.66 -20.17
N ASP A 803 27.16 0.38 -20.88
CA ASP A 803 25.81 0.96 -20.90
C ASP A 803 24.78 0.03 -21.58
N GLN A 804 25.26 -0.92 -22.39
CA GLN A 804 24.45 -1.86 -23.19
C GLN A 804 24.30 -3.24 -22.52
N LEU A 805 24.93 -3.45 -21.37
CA LEU A 805 24.84 -4.69 -20.59
C LEU A 805 23.57 -4.71 -19.75
N THR A 806 22.81 -5.80 -19.86
CA THR A 806 21.67 -6.09 -18.96
C THR A 806 22.15 -6.39 -17.54
N ALA A 807 21.28 -6.25 -16.54
CA ALA A 807 21.63 -6.48 -15.14
C ALA A 807 22.34 -7.83 -14.87
N SER A 808 21.90 -8.92 -15.50
CA SER A 808 22.53 -10.25 -15.36
C SER A 808 23.88 -10.36 -16.10
N GLU A 809 24.08 -9.62 -17.18
CA GLU A 809 25.40 -9.53 -17.83
C GLU A 809 26.37 -8.70 -16.96
N LYS A 810 25.91 -7.61 -16.34
CA LYS A 810 26.70 -6.83 -15.37
C LYS A 810 27.09 -7.67 -14.14
N GLU A 811 26.15 -8.45 -13.60
CA GLU A 811 26.36 -9.38 -12.49
C GLU A 811 27.38 -10.48 -12.82
N ASN A 812 27.29 -11.09 -14.02
CA ASN A 812 28.28 -12.05 -14.51
C ASN A 812 29.69 -11.42 -14.66
N ILE A 813 29.79 -10.20 -15.19
CA ILE A 813 31.07 -9.48 -15.30
C ILE A 813 31.65 -9.17 -13.92
N SER A 814 30.84 -8.70 -12.95
CA SER A 814 31.28 -8.51 -11.56
C SER A 814 31.80 -9.82 -10.94
N THR A 815 31.08 -10.93 -11.13
CA THR A 815 31.45 -12.23 -10.57
C THR A 815 32.74 -12.80 -11.17
N LEU A 816 32.98 -12.58 -12.47
CA LEU A 816 34.24 -13.00 -13.10
C LEU A 816 35.42 -12.09 -12.73
N SER A 817 35.20 -10.78 -12.57
CA SER A 817 36.23 -9.86 -12.04
C SER A 817 36.59 -10.15 -10.58
N GLN A 818 35.63 -10.58 -9.74
CA GLN A 818 35.90 -11.11 -8.39
C GLN A 818 36.89 -12.28 -8.45
N VAL A 819 36.62 -13.29 -9.30
CA VAL A 819 37.48 -14.48 -9.46
C VAL A 819 38.90 -14.10 -9.93
N ALA A 820 39.01 -13.13 -10.85
CA ALA A 820 40.31 -12.62 -11.29
C ALA A 820 41.10 -11.89 -10.19
N GLY A 821 40.42 -11.06 -9.38
CA GLY A 821 41.02 -10.38 -8.22
C GLY A 821 41.54 -11.37 -7.16
N GLY A 822 40.77 -12.42 -6.87
CA GLY A 822 41.19 -13.49 -5.96
C GLY A 822 42.41 -14.29 -6.48
N LEU A 823 42.48 -14.56 -7.79
CA LEU A 823 43.64 -15.18 -8.42
C LEU A 823 44.89 -14.28 -8.37
N ALA A 824 44.74 -12.97 -8.57
CA ALA A 824 45.85 -12.02 -8.48
C ALA A 824 46.43 -11.93 -7.05
N GLY A 825 45.57 -11.79 -6.03
CA GLY A 825 45.99 -11.74 -4.63
C GLY A 825 46.63 -13.03 -4.12
N ALA A 826 46.26 -14.18 -4.68
CA ALA A 826 46.92 -15.47 -4.39
C ALA A 826 48.32 -15.59 -5.03
N LEU A 827 48.61 -14.86 -6.10
CA LEU A 827 49.91 -14.88 -6.78
C LEU A 827 50.93 -13.93 -6.13
N THR A 828 50.52 -12.73 -5.69
CA THR A 828 51.43 -11.77 -5.03
C THR A 828 51.91 -12.26 -3.65
N ALA A 829 51.02 -12.87 -2.86
CA ALA A 829 51.37 -13.44 -1.56
C ALA A 829 52.51 -14.46 -1.63
N LYS A 830 52.63 -15.19 -2.75
CA LYS A 830 53.70 -16.17 -2.99
C LYS A 830 55.04 -15.53 -3.40
N ALA A 831 55.04 -14.29 -3.89
CA ALA A 831 56.26 -13.57 -4.28
C ALA A 831 56.97 -12.92 -3.08
N ASN A 832 56.22 -12.49 -2.06
CA ASN A 832 56.75 -11.76 -0.89
C ASN A 832 57.19 -12.66 0.29
N GLY A 833 57.26 -13.99 0.10
CA GLY A 833 57.96 -14.90 1.02
C GLY A 833 57.28 -15.19 2.36
N SER A 834 56.00 -14.88 2.54
CA SER A 834 55.24 -15.12 3.78
C SER A 834 54.81 -16.58 3.98
N THR A 835 55.73 -17.51 3.79
CA THR A 835 55.53 -18.95 4.07
C THR A 835 56.15 -19.33 5.40
N ASP A 836 55.32 -19.44 6.45
CA ASP A 836 55.10 -20.73 7.11
C ASP A 836 53.98 -20.71 8.17
N GLN A 837 53.39 -21.90 8.41
CA GLN A 837 52.42 -22.24 9.48
C GLN A 837 51.05 -21.51 9.47
N GLN A 838 50.06 -22.17 8.87
CA GLN A 838 48.59 -22.06 9.08
C GLN A 838 47.87 -20.72 8.74
N GLY A 839 46.95 -20.78 7.77
CA GLY A 839 45.86 -19.81 7.56
C GLY A 839 46.06 -18.75 6.45
N GLY A 840 47.28 -18.23 6.28
CA GLY A 840 47.54 -17.00 5.51
C GLY A 840 47.18 -16.99 4.00
N SER A 841 46.94 -18.14 3.36
CA SER A 841 46.73 -18.20 1.90
C SER A 841 45.29 -17.94 1.43
N PHE A 842 44.29 -17.92 2.32
CA PHE A 842 42.86 -17.78 1.94
C PHE A 842 42.31 -16.38 2.25
N LEU A 843 42.73 -15.77 3.37
CA LEU A 843 42.32 -14.42 3.79
C LEU A 843 42.80 -13.34 2.81
N THR A 844 44.02 -13.47 2.27
CA THR A 844 44.56 -12.51 1.29
C THR A 844 43.84 -12.62 -0.07
N ALA A 845 43.35 -13.80 -0.44
CA ALA A 845 42.57 -13.99 -1.66
C ALA A 845 41.18 -13.33 -1.57
N THR A 846 40.53 -13.38 -0.40
CA THR A 846 39.22 -12.73 -0.15
C THR A 846 39.32 -11.20 -0.07
N ALA A 847 40.47 -10.64 0.30
CA ALA A 847 40.70 -9.20 0.15
C ALA A 847 40.77 -8.77 -1.35
N GLY A 848 41.36 -9.60 -2.20
CA GLY A 848 41.47 -9.34 -3.65
C GLY A 848 40.14 -9.44 -4.42
N THR A 849 39.21 -10.31 -3.99
CA THR A 849 37.88 -10.43 -4.61
C THR A 849 37.04 -9.17 -4.44
N ASP A 850 37.07 -8.57 -3.25
CA ASP A 850 36.18 -7.47 -2.87
C ASP A 850 36.57 -6.13 -3.50
N THR A 851 37.86 -5.81 -3.59
CA THR A 851 38.33 -4.59 -4.27
C THR A 851 38.12 -4.70 -5.79
N ALA A 852 38.37 -5.87 -6.39
CA ALA A 852 38.08 -6.10 -7.81
C ALA A 852 36.58 -5.99 -8.11
N LYS A 853 35.71 -6.43 -7.19
CA LYS A 853 34.26 -6.22 -7.24
C LYS A 853 33.91 -4.73 -7.24
N ARG A 854 34.37 -3.97 -6.24
CA ARG A 854 34.02 -2.55 -6.08
C ARG A 854 34.51 -1.70 -7.25
N ALA A 855 35.69 -1.99 -7.82
CA ALA A 855 36.17 -1.34 -9.03
C ALA A 855 35.23 -1.60 -10.23
N ALA A 856 34.85 -2.86 -10.47
CA ALA A 856 33.93 -3.22 -11.56
C ALA A 856 32.51 -2.64 -11.35
N GLU A 857 32.00 -2.58 -10.12
CA GLU A 857 30.61 -2.19 -9.87
C GLU A 857 30.39 -0.67 -9.81
N ASN A 858 31.41 0.14 -9.46
CA ASN A 858 31.25 1.58 -9.18
C ASN A 858 32.01 2.53 -10.13
N ASN A 859 33.01 2.06 -10.88
CA ASN A 859 33.66 2.83 -11.96
C ASN A 859 33.06 2.47 -13.34
N PHE A 860 32.83 1.19 -13.62
CA PHE A 860 32.53 0.73 -14.99
C PHE A 860 31.05 0.84 -15.42
N PHE A 861 30.11 1.30 -14.57
CA PHE A 861 28.65 1.21 -14.82
C PHE A 861 27.80 2.49 -14.58
N ASP A 862 28.40 3.67 -14.38
CA ASP A 862 27.73 4.95 -14.01
C ASP A 862 26.91 5.66 -15.14
N VAL A 863 25.97 6.55 -14.79
CA VAL A 863 25.07 7.25 -15.75
C VAL A 863 24.70 8.71 -15.35
N ASP A 864 25.20 9.68 -16.14
CA ASP A 864 24.80 11.10 -16.35
C ASP A 864 24.50 12.01 -15.11
N PRO A 865 25.34 13.03 -14.77
CA PRO A 865 25.25 13.79 -13.51
C PRO A 865 24.38 15.06 -13.52
N HIS A 866 23.76 15.45 -14.64
CA HIS A 866 23.34 16.85 -14.84
C HIS A 866 22.24 17.40 -13.89
N GLN A 867 21.61 16.55 -13.07
CA GLN A 867 20.56 16.92 -12.12
C GLN A 867 21.09 17.32 -10.73
N GLU A 868 22.23 16.79 -10.29
CA GLU A 868 22.70 16.86 -8.89
C GLU A 868 22.96 18.31 -8.43
N ARG A 869 23.62 19.15 -9.25
CA ARG A 869 23.93 20.58 -8.93
C ARG A 869 22.71 21.37 -8.48
N LEU A 870 21.55 21.11 -9.08
CA LEU A 870 20.35 21.93 -8.88
C LEU A 870 19.67 21.68 -7.54
N ASP A 871 19.84 20.53 -6.90
CA ASP A 871 19.18 20.24 -5.62
C ASP A 871 20.09 20.51 -4.42
N ASP A 872 21.42 20.37 -4.57
CA ASP A 872 22.41 20.79 -3.58
C ASP A 872 22.35 22.30 -3.31
N ILE A 873 22.33 23.16 -4.35
CA ILE A 873 22.30 24.62 -4.18
C ILE A 873 21.06 25.06 -3.37
N LYS A 874 19.88 24.47 -3.68
CA LYS A 874 18.64 24.71 -2.92
C LYS A 874 18.76 24.24 -1.46
N LEU A 875 19.45 23.12 -1.21
CA LEU A 875 19.69 22.61 0.14
C LEU A 875 20.60 23.54 0.95
N PHE A 876 21.71 24.00 0.38
CA PHE A 876 22.59 24.98 1.03
C PHE A 876 21.89 26.31 1.30
N ALA A 877 21.10 26.82 0.37
CA ALA A 877 20.29 28.02 0.56
C ALA A 877 19.36 27.88 1.77
N LYS A 878 18.65 26.77 1.85
CA LYS A 878 17.66 26.49 2.89
C LYS A 878 18.25 26.23 4.27
N LEU A 879 19.49 25.72 4.35
CA LEU A 879 20.17 25.37 5.61
C LEU A 879 21.04 26.51 6.17
N TYR A 880 21.76 27.25 5.33
CA TYR A 880 22.79 28.20 5.77
C TYR A 880 22.49 29.66 5.42
N PHE A 881 21.66 29.92 4.41
CA PHE A 881 21.41 31.27 3.88
C PHE A 881 19.93 31.67 3.89
N ASN A 882 19.10 31.02 4.72
CA ASN A 882 17.67 31.33 4.91
C ASN A 882 16.81 31.37 3.63
N GLY A 883 17.19 30.60 2.59
CA GLY A 883 16.53 30.56 1.29
C GLY A 883 17.13 31.48 0.23
N ASP A 884 18.24 32.17 0.53
CA ASP A 884 18.97 33.00 -0.42
C ASP A 884 19.85 32.13 -1.35
N GLU A 885 19.26 31.69 -2.47
CA GLU A 885 19.91 30.79 -3.43
C GLU A 885 21.13 31.43 -4.13
N GLU A 886 21.16 32.76 -4.26
CA GLU A 886 22.28 33.50 -4.89
C GLU A 886 23.52 33.51 -3.96
N LYS A 887 23.33 33.71 -2.65
CA LYS A 887 24.41 33.52 -1.66
C LYS A 887 24.84 32.05 -1.54
N ALA A 888 23.91 31.12 -1.69
CA ALA A 888 24.20 29.69 -1.64
C ALA A 888 25.04 29.23 -2.83
N GLU A 889 24.72 29.69 -4.05
CA GLU A 889 25.51 29.42 -5.25
C GLU A 889 26.91 30.06 -5.14
N ALA A 890 27.01 31.29 -4.64
CA ALA A 890 28.30 31.95 -4.39
C ALA A 890 29.17 31.20 -3.35
N TYR A 891 28.58 30.71 -2.26
CA TYR A 891 29.28 29.86 -1.28
C TYR A 891 29.67 28.50 -1.88
N TYR A 892 28.76 27.86 -2.63
CA TYR A 892 28.96 26.54 -3.23
C TYR A 892 30.06 26.54 -4.30
N ASP A 893 30.00 27.45 -5.28
CA ASP A 893 31.01 27.53 -6.34
C ASP A 893 32.37 27.98 -5.78
N ALA A 894 32.42 28.84 -4.74
CA ALA A 894 33.66 29.17 -4.04
C ALA A 894 34.21 27.99 -3.20
N MET A 895 33.34 27.17 -2.62
CA MET A 895 33.72 25.94 -1.91
C MET A 895 34.31 24.89 -2.85
N GLN A 896 33.72 24.66 -4.03
CA GLN A 896 34.28 23.73 -5.00
C GLN A 896 35.61 24.23 -5.58
N GLN A 897 35.76 25.55 -5.80
CA GLN A 897 37.04 26.16 -6.17
C GLN A 897 38.09 26.03 -5.06
N GLY A 898 37.73 26.32 -3.80
CA GLY A 898 38.60 26.14 -2.64
C GLY A 898 39.03 24.68 -2.46
N LYS A 899 38.13 23.72 -2.68
CA LYS A 899 38.41 22.28 -2.62
C LYS A 899 39.39 21.84 -3.71
N SER A 900 39.16 22.26 -4.96
CA SER A 900 40.09 22.02 -6.09
C SER A 900 41.48 22.62 -5.82
N LYS A 901 41.52 23.84 -5.29
CA LYS A 901 42.74 24.57 -4.91
C LYS A 901 43.51 23.88 -3.77
N GLY A 902 42.81 23.43 -2.74
CA GLY A 902 43.39 22.69 -1.61
C GLY A 902 44.06 21.39 -2.04
N VAL A 903 43.35 20.57 -2.83
CA VAL A 903 43.92 19.33 -3.42
C VAL A 903 45.15 19.64 -4.28
N LYS A 904 45.11 20.72 -5.07
CA LYS A 904 46.20 21.08 -5.99
C LYS A 904 47.45 21.57 -5.26
N ASP A 905 47.30 22.37 -4.21
CA ASP A 905 48.41 22.81 -3.36
C ASP A 905 49.05 21.61 -2.63
N ASN A 906 48.24 20.68 -2.12
CA ASN A 906 48.70 19.46 -1.44
C ASN A 906 49.59 18.58 -2.34
N VAL A 907 49.16 18.37 -3.58
CA VAL A 907 49.89 17.60 -4.60
C VAL A 907 51.20 18.29 -4.99
N VAL A 908 51.22 19.63 -5.06
CA VAL A 908 52.44 20.40 -5.37
C VAL A 908 53.44 20.38 -4.20
N GLU A 909 53.00 20.62 -2.97
CA GLU A 909 53.91 20.57 -1.80
C GLU A 909 54.44 19.16 -1.54
N THR A 910 53.64 18.12 -1.80
CA THR A 910 54.11 16.72 -1.77
C THR A 910 55.18 16.47 -2.83
N ALA A 911 55.05 17.04 -4.03
CA ALA A 911 56.07 16.94 -5.07
C ALA A 911 57.36 17.70 -4.70
N GLU A 912 57.26 18.90 -4.12
CA GLU A 912 58.43 19.66 -3.66
C GLU A 912 59.17 18.95 -2.50
N ALA A 913 58.44 18.33 -1.57
CA ALA A 913 59.02 17.54 -0.48
C ALA A 913 59.77 16.28 -0.98
N ILE A 914 59.27 15.64 -2.04
CA ILE A 914 59.94 14.51 -2.71
C ILE A 914 61.19 14.98 -3.47
N LEU A 915 61.19 16.18 -4.04
CA LEU A 915 62.33 16.75 -4.78
C LEU A 915 63.46 17.25 -3.85
N ASN A 916 63.13 17.78 -2.66
CA ASN A 916 64.09 18.29 -1.68
C ASN A 916 64.09 17.46 -0.37
N LEU A 917 64.45 16.19 -0.51
CA LEU A 917 64.43 15.22 0.61
C LEU A 917 65.35 15.60 1.79
N ASP A 918 66.50 16.25 1.52
CA ASP A 918 67.50 16.60 2.53
C ASP A 918 67.00 17.63 3.57
N GLU A 919 66.49 18.79 3.12
CA GLU A 919 65.89 19.77 4.03
C GLU A 919 64.65 19.23 4.75
N THR A 920 63.89 18.34 4.08
CA THR A 920 62.73 17.66 4.66
C THR A 920 63.14 16.75 5.81
N VAL A 921 64.21 15.95 5.67
CA VAL A 921 64.75 15.12 6.75
C VAL A 921 65.37 15.96 7.87
N LYS A 922 66.12 17.02 7.54
CA LYS A 922 66.75 17.93 8.52
C LYS A 922 65.72 18.67 9.40
N SER A 923 64.65 19.18 8.80
CA SER A 923 63.58 19.86 9.52
C SER A 923 62.72 18.90 10.35
N LEU A 924 62.41 17.71 9.82
CA LEU A 924 61.71 16.67 10.59
C LEU A 924 62.54 16.21 11.79
N ALA A 925 63.85 16.03 11.62
CA ALA A 925 64.75 15.62 12.70
C ALA A 925 64.95 16.72 13.77
N TYR A 926 64.96 18.01 13.37
CA TYR A 926 64.94 19.12 14.35
C TYR A 926 63.63 19.12 15.16
N ALA A 927 62.48 18.98 14.51
CA ALA A 927 61.18 18.96 15.19
C ALA A 927 60.99 17.75 16.13
N ILE A 928 61.58 16.60 15.81
CA ILE A 928 61.58 15.40 16.66
C ILE A 928 62.54 15.55 17.86
N THR A 929 63.62 16.31 17.74
CA THR A 929 64.62 16.49 18.81
C THR A 929 64.35 17.70 19.72
N HIS A 930 63.69 18.74 19.20
CA HIS A 930 63.39 19.98 19.93
C HIS A 930 61.87 20.27 20.01
N PRO A 931 61.01 19.30 20.40
CA PRO A 931 59.56 19.42 20.25
C PRO A 931 58.98 20.61 21.02
N ASN A 932 59.49 20.91 22.22
CA ASN A 932 58.94 22.00 23.04
C ASN A 932 59.20 23.40 22.44
N GLU A 933 60.36 23.62 21.80
CA GLU A 933 60.67 24.89 21.12
C GLU A 933 59.79 25.11 19.88
N VAL A 934 59.41 24.01 19.21
CA VAL A 934 58.47 24.02 18.08
C VAL A 934 57.02 24.23 18.54
N ILE A 935 56.65 23.69 19.71
CA ILE A 935 55.30 23.83 20.29
C ILE A 935 55.01 25.26 20.78
N GLU A 936 55.98 25.97 21.37
CA GLU A 936 55.75 27.35 21.84
C GLU A 936 55.65 28.39 20.70
N GLN A 937 56.08 28.07 19.48
CA GLN A 937 56.11 29.03 18.36
C GLN A 937 54.90 28.98 17.41
N VAL A 938 53.97 28.02 17.56
CA VAL A 938 52.88 27.80 16.59
C VAL A 938 51.52 27.63 17.26
N TYR A 939 50.83 28.75 17.54
CA TYR A 939 49.40 28.75 17.88
C TYR A 939 48.63 29.87 17.17
N VAL A 940 47.59 29.47 16.45
CA VAL A 940 46.31 30.19 16.37
C VAL A 940 45.30 29.22 16.99
N SER A 941 44.46 29.68 17.92
CA SER A 941 43.54 28.79 18.62
C SER A 941 42.37 28.34 17.72
N MET A 942 41.82 27.16 18.02
CA MET A 942 40.64 26.64 17.31
C MET A 942 39.43 27.58 17.48
N ASP A 943 39.33 28.25 18.63
CA ASP A 943 38.29 29.23 18.93
C ASP A 943 38.43 30.49 18.06
N GLU A 944 39.65 30.98 17.81
CA GLU A 944 39.90 32.09 16.88
C GLU A 944 39.52 31.72 15.44
N TRP A 945 39.84 30.50 14.97
CA TRP A 945 39.44 30.04 13.64
C TRP A 945 37.91 29.94 13.50
N ASN A 946 37.23 29.35 14.48
CA ASN A 946 35.78 29.21 14.48
C ASN A 946 35.07 30.57 14.52
N GLN A 947 35.56 31.53 15.32
CA GLN A 947 35.01 32.90 15.35
C GLN A 947 35.14 33.61 14.00
N GLN A 948 36.27 33.47 13.30
CA GLN A 948 36.46 34.06 11.96
C GLN A 948 35.57 33.39 10.90
N TYR A 949 35.41 32.07 10.95
CA TYR A 949 34.52 31.33 10.04
C TYR A 949 33.04 31.72 10.26
N GLU A 950 32.58 31.78 11.51
CA GLU A 950 31.22 32.21 11.84
C GLU A 950 30.92 33.67 11.47
N TYR A 951 31.94 34.52 11.42
CA TYR A 951 31.83 35.89 10.92
C TYR A 951 31.76 35.92 9.38
N ALA A 952 32.62 35.16 8.71
CA ALA A 952 32.63 35.05 7.24
C ALA A 952 31.30 34.51 6.70
N VAL A 953 30.73 33.45 7.27
CA VAL A 953 29.42 32.88 6.86
C VAL A 953 28.30 33.94 6.87
N LYS A 954 28.37 34.92 7.78
CA LYS A 954 27.36 35.97 7.94
C LYS A 954 27.59 37.19 7.04
N HIS A 955 28.80 37.44 6.55
CA HIS A 955 29.19 38.71 5.90
C HIS A 955 29.96 38.60 4.58
N ASP A 956 30.64 37.49 4.29
CA ASP A 956 31.29 37.17 3.01
C ASP A 956 31.15 35.66 2.70
N PRO A 957 30.02 35.23 2.10
CA PRO A 957 29.76 33.82 1.81
C PRO A 957 30.76 33.18 0.84
N ALA A 958 31.37 33.96 -0.05
CA ALA A 958 32.38 33.45 -0.97
C ALA A 958 33.70 33.14 -0.23
N LEU A 959 34.11 34.01 0.70
CA LEU A 959 35.26 33.73 1.59
C LEU A 959 35.00 32.53 2.51
N ALA A 960 33.80 32.43 3.09
CA ALA A 960 33.41 31.27 3.90
C ALA A 960 33.42 29.97 3.08
N GLY A 961 32.93 30.03 1.84
CA GLY A 961 33.00 28.93 0.87
C GLY A 961 34.45 28.52 0.59
N GLU A 962 35.32 29.46 0.22
CA GLU A 962 36.75 29.17 -0.05
C GLU A 962 37.45 28.58 1.19
N MET A 963 37.20 29.10 2.39
CA MET A 963 37.76 28.57 3.65
C MET A 963 37.32 27.11 3.89
N GLN A 964 36.03 26.82 3.80
CA GLN A 964 35.49 25.47 4.01
C GLN A 964 35.97 24.51 2.90
N GLY A 965 35.99 24.99 1.65
CA GLY A 965 36.50 24.25 0.50
C GLY A 965 37.97 23.87 0.66
N TYR A 966 38.83 24.82 1.04
CA TYR A 966 40.26 24.60 1.18
C TYR A 966 40.59 23.59 2.31
N ILE A 967 39.79 23.55 3.38
CA ILE A 967 39.87 22.49 4.41
C ILE A 967 39.42 21.14 3.85
N LEU A 968 38.30 21.09 3.12
CA LEU A 968 37.79 19.85 2.51
C LEU A 968 38.73 19.29 1.42
N GLY A 969 39.48 20.15 0.71
CA GLY A 969 40.54 19.76 -0.23
C GLY A 969 41.87 19.39 0.45
N ASN A 970 42.16 20.08 1.55
CA ASN A 970 43.02 19.72 2.69
C ASN A 970 43.05 18.25 3.16
N PHE A 971 41.92 17.87 3.74
CA PHE A 971 41.88 16.99 4.92
C PHE A 971 40.70 16.00 4.93
N GLY A 972 39.96 15.83 3.83
CA GLY A 972 39.14 14.63 3.65
C GLY A 972 38.01 14.40 4.67
N SER A 973 37.19 15.43 4.93
CA SER A 973 35.88 15.34 5.60
C SER A 973 35.80 14.76 7.03
N THR A 974 36.10 15.59 8.04
CA THR A 974 35.28 15.76 9.28
C THR A 974 35.82 16.94 10.11
N PRO A 975 34.99 17.63 10.92
CA PRO A 975 35.47 18.67 11.84
C PRO A 975 36.23 18.05 13.03
N VAL A 976 37.32 18.73 13.42
CA VAL A 976 38.43 18.19 14.23
C VAL A 976 38.04 17.69 15.63
N SER A 977 38.63 16.56 16.03
CA SER A 977 39.02 16.29 17.43
C SER A 977 40.27 15.40 17.46
N GLY A 978 41.41 16.00 17.81
CA GLY A 978 42.73 15.36 17.75
C GLY A 978 43.44 15.59 16.41
N MET A 979 44.55 16.32 16.44
CA MET A 979 45.39 16.59 15.27
C MET A 979 46.86 16.55 15.69
N VAL A 980 47.66 15.68 15.07
CA VAL A 980 49.12 15.61 15.26
C VAL A 980 49.78 16.11 13.97
N VAL A 981 50.70 17.06 14.11
CA VAL A 981 51.29 17.81 12.99
C VAL A 981 52.76 17.44 12.81
N GLY A 982 53.09 16.84 11.66
CA GLY A 982 54.46 16.75 11.15
C GLY A 982 54.90 18.05 10.47
N ALA A 983 56.18 18.15 10.07
CA ALA A 983 56.79 19.41 9.60
C ALA A 983 56.04 20.15 8.46
N ALA A 984 55.32 19.45 7.59
CA ALA A 984 54.46 20.06 6.57
C ALA A 984 53.29 20.88 7.18
N GLY A 985 52.66 20.38 8.24
CA GLY A 985 51.53 21.05 8.89
C GLY A 985 51.93 22.34 9.61
N ALA A 986 53.18 22.47 10.06
CA ALA A 986 53.70 23.73 10.62
C ALA A 986 53.79 24.85 9.56
N LYS A 987 54.16 24.51 8.32
CA LYS A 987 54.10 25.44 7.17
C LYS A 987 52.66 25.75 6.75
N LEU A 988 51.75 24.77 6.79
CA LEU A 988 50.32 24.99 6.52
C LEU A 988 49.69 25.97 7.52
N LEU A 989 50.05 25.89 8.81
CA LEU A 989 49.60 26.82 9.85
C LEU A 989 50.12 28.26 9.64
N GLN A 990 51.30 28.45 9.05
CA GLN A 990 51.76 29.78 8.60
C GLN A 990 50.93 30.33 7.42
N LYS A 991 50.54 29.47 6.45
CA LYS A 991 49.72 29.90 5.31
C LYS A 991 48.28 30.23 5.71
N SER A 992 47.66 29.47 6.61
CA SER A 992 46.31 29.77 7.11
C SER A 992 46.28 31.07 7.92
N ALA A 993 47.30 31.34 8.75
CA ALA A 993 47.49 32.63 9.41
C ALA A 993 47.61 33.79 8.39
N GLY A 994 48.22 33.56 7.22
CA GLY A 994 48.27 34.53 6.11
C GLY A 994 46.91 34.83 5.47
N LEU A 995 46.00 33.86 5.40
CA LEU A 995 44.62 34.07 4.94
C LEU A 995 43.80 34.86 5.98
N VAL A 996 43.90 34.52 7.26
CA VAL A 996 43.30 35.30 8.36
C VAL A 996 43.82 36.74 8.35
N LYS A 997 45.13 36.93 8.16
CA LYS A 997 45.76 38.27 8.07
C LYS A 997 45.20 39.11 6.92
N LYS A 998 44.91 38.52 5.75
CA LYS A 998 44.20 39.20 4.65
C LYS A 998 42.76 39.62 5.00
N GLY A 999 42.08 38.89 5.87
CA GLY A 999 40.78 39.29 6.43
C GLY A 999 40.91 40.49 7.38
N VAL A 1000 41.91 40.46 8.27
CA VAL A 1000 42.21 41.54 9.22
C VAL A 1000 42.65 42.83 8.50
N GLU A 1001 43.52 42.73 7.49
CA GLU A 1001 43.99 43.87 6.68
C GLU A 1001 42.86 44.54 5.86
N LYS A 1002 41.76 43.82 5.60
CA LYS A 1002 40.53 44.38 5.01
C LYS A 1002 39.58 45.05 6.01
N THR A 1003 39.70 44.77 7.31
CA THR A 1003 38.65 45.08 8.31
C THR A 1003 39.10 45.96 9.49
N GLY A 1004 40.41 46.09 9.74
CA GLY A 1004 40.97 47.21 10.52
C GLY A 1004 40.90 47.08 12.06
N LEU A 1005 40.74 45.89 12.61
CA LEU A 1005 40.77 45.62 14.06
C LEU A 1005 41.92 44.67 14.42
N LEU A 1006 42.74 45.03 15.41
CA LEU A 1006 43.98 44.31 15.77
C LEU A 1006 44.00 43.85 17.24
N PRO A 1007 44.34 42.57 17.51
CA PRO A 1007 44.81 42.09 18.81
C PRO A 1007 46.34 42.28 18.98
N ASN A 1008 46.80 42.37 20.24
CA ASN A 1008 48.13 42.88 20.58
C ASN A 1008 49.35 41.94 20.40
N TRP A 1009 49.19 40.69 19.95
CA TRP A 1009 50.27 39.69 19.99
C TRP A 1009 51.21 39.67 18.76
N ALA A 1010 50.89 40.39 17.69
CA ALA A 1010 51.55 40.29 16.38
C ALA A 1010 52.98 40.92 16.26
N ASN A 1011 53.73 41.04 17.36
CA ASN A 1011 55.00 41.80 17.44
C ASN A 1011 56.19 41.00 18.02
N ALA A 1012 56.09 39.68 18.22
CA ALA A 1012 57.13 38.86 18.84
C ALA A 1012 57.73 37.79 17.91
N ASN A 1013 59.05 37.61 18.02
CA ASN A 1013 59.92 36.58 17.43
C ASN A 1013 60.11 36.57 15.90
N SER A 1014 61.39 36.56 15.50
CA SER A 1014 61.84 36.72 14.09
C SER A 1014 63.19 36.04 13.77
N ASN A 1015 63.61 34.99 14.50
CA ASN A 1015 64.90 34.29 14.33
C ASN A 1015 64.79 32.76 14.59
N LEU A 1016 65.43 31.90 13.76
CA LEU A 1016 65.41 30.42 13.83
C LEU A 1016 66.67 29.73 13.18
N PRO A 1017 67.20 28.61 13.72
CA PRO A 1017 68.13 27.64 13.07
C PRO A 1017 67.66 26.13 13.12
N ILE A 1018 68.53 25.11 12.83
CA ILE A 1018 68.13 23.74 12.32
C ILE A 1018 69.02 22.52 12.80
N VAL A 1019 68.48 21.25 12.86
CA VAL A 1019 69.07 19.84 12.94
C VAL A 1019 69.26 19.18 14.35
N GLY A 1020 69.21 17.83 14.67
CA GLY A 1020 68.85 16.54 13.99
C GLY A 1020 69.24 15.17 14.71
N GLU A 1021 68.95 13.99 14.08
CA GLU A 1021 69.36 12.53 14.28
C GLU A 1021 68.83 11.47 15.36
N VAL A 1022 68.27 10.35 14.81
CA VAL A 1022 68.03 8.86 15.11
C VAL A 1022 68.05 8.03 16.47
N ALA A 1023 67.06 7.08 16.60
CA ALA A 1023 67.15 5.56 16.88
C ALA A 1023 66.71 4.82 18.22
N GLY A 1024 65.83 3.75 18.14
CA GLY A 1024 66.00 2.44 18.89
C GLY A 1024 64.91 1.69 19.78
N TYR A 1025 64.19 0.65 19.24
CA TYR A 1025 63.74 -0.69 19.81
C TYR A 1025 62.76 -0.99 21.05
N SER A 1026 61.55 -1.57 20.77
CA SER A 1026 60.95 -2.88 21.28
C SER A 1026 60.13 -3.11 22.62
N THR A 1027 59.09 -4.00 22.60
CA THR A 1027 58.41 -4.97 23.58
C THR A 1027 57.91 -4.76 25.07
N THR A 1028 56.57 -4.66 25.25
CA THR A 1028 55.66 -5.58 26.04
C THR A 1028 55.54 -5.63 27.60
N ARG A 1029 54.29 -5.49 28.14
CA ARG A 1029 53.91 -5.90 29.53
C ARG A 1029 52.45 -6.33 29.85
N VAL A 1030 52.18 -6.52 31.16
CA VAL A 1030 51.07 -7.21 31.86
C VAL A 1030 50.35 -6.23 32.83
N THR A 1031 49.19 -6.57 33.41
CA THR A 1031 48.31 -5.66 34.20
C THR A 1031 48.36 -5.87 35.74
N ILE A 1032 48.24 -4.80 36.55
CA ILE A 1032 48.08 -4.80 38.02
C ILE A 1032 46.99 -3.77 38.44
N ASN A 1033 46.34 -3.99 39.60
CA ASN A 1033 45.15 -3.26 40.08
C ASN A 1033 45.47 -1.92 40.82
N ASP A 1034 44.72 -0.86 40.53
CA ASP A 1034 45.18 0.55 40.61
C ASP A 1034 45.64 1.12 41.97
N LYS A 1035 45.08 0.71 43.12
CA LYS A 1035 45.23 1.51 44.37
C LYS A 1035 46.49 1.25 45.21
N ASN A 1036 47.27 0.22 44.90
CA ASN A 1036 48.51 -0.09 45.62
C ASN A 1036 49.75 -0.03 44.70
N ILE A 1037 49.65 0.56 43.50
CA ILE A 1037 50.73 0.50 42.51
C ILE A 1037 51.96 1.33 42.90
N TRP A 1038 51.78 2.44 43.63
CA TRP A 1038 52.87 3.27 44.15
C TRP A 1038 52.43 4.11 45.37
N SER A 1039 53.38 4.57 46.20
CA SER A 1039 53.06 5.37 47.38
C SER A 1039 52.64 6.80 46.98
N GLU A 1040 51.50 7.26 47.46
CA GLU A 1040 50.98 8.60 47.17
C GLU A 1040 51.78 9.72 47.88
N THR A 1041 51.65 10.96 47.40
CA THR A 1041 52.24 12.14 48.05
C THR A 1041 51.23 13.29 48.15
N LYS A 1042 51.55 14.34 48.91
CA LYS A 1042 50.72 15.56 49.00
C LYS A 1042 50.54 16.33 47.68
N LYS A 1043 51.17 15.91 46.57
CA LYS A 1043 51.05 16.53 45.24
C LYS A 1043 50.56 15.60 44.13
N PHE A 1044 50.61 14.28 44.33
CA PHE A 1044 50.36 13.28 43.28
C PHE A 1044 49.73 12.04 43.90
N SER A 1045 48.66 11.54 43.28
CA SER A 1045 48.03 10.24 43.56
C SER A 1045 48.97 9.06 43.26
N SER A 1046 48.55 7.83 43.59
CA SER A 1046 49.31 6.60 43.34
C SER A 1046 49.74 6.46 41.88
N GLN A 1047 48.82 6.69 40.93
CA GLN A 1047 49.04 6.57 39.48
C GLN A 1047 49.94 7.71 38.95
N GLU A 1048 49.66 8.96 39.33
CA GLU A 1048 50.47 10.11 38.90
C GLU A 1048 51.91 10.03 39.44
N ASN A 1049 52.07 9.59 40.70
CA ASN A 1049 53.40 9.46 41.31
C ASN A 1049 54.17 8.26 40.73
N ALA A 1050 53.49 7.18 40.37
CA ALA A 1050 54.09 6.07 39.61
C ALA A 1050 54.63 6.55 38.25
N LEU A 1051 53.81 7.25 37.48
CA LEU A 1051 54.15 7.75 36.15
C LEU A 1051 55.27 8.79 36.22
N SER A 1052 55.22 9.70 37.20
CA SER A 1052 56.30 10.66 37.48
C SER A 1052 57.62 9.96 37.85
N HIS A 1053 57.56 8.87 38.62
CA HIS A 1053 58.76 8.11 38.98
C HIS A 1053 59.33 7.30 37.80
N TRP A 1054 58.47 6.77 36.92
CA TRP A 1054 58.87 6.19 35.64
C TRP A 1054 59.55 7.24 34.76
N GLU A 1055 58.88 8.36 34.47
CA GLU A 1055 59.40 9.41 33.57
C GLU A 1055 60.76 9.95 34.02
N LYS A 1056 60.99 10.04 35.34
CA LYS A 1056 62.27 10.46 35.91
C LYS A 1056 63.40 9.42 35.79
N HIS A 1057 63.09 8.12 35.81
CA HIS A 1057 64.10 7.05 35.93
C HIS A 1057 64.12 6.05 34.75
N LYS A 1058 63.26 6.22 33.73
CA LYS A 1058 63.17 5.32 32.58
C LYS A 1058 64.49 5.09 31.84
N ASN A 1059 65.31 6.12 31.71
CA ASN A 1059 66.63 6.05 31.06
C ASN A 1059 67.62 5.14 31.80
N GLU A 1060 67.37 4.83 33.08
CA GLU A 1060 68.19 3.89 33.87
C GLU A 1060 67.77 2.43 33.65
N PHE A 1061 66.54 2.19 33.16
CA PHE A 1061 66.01 0.86 32.90
C PHE A 1061 65.55 0.72 31.43
N PRO A 1062 66.42 0.90 30.42
CA PRO A 1062 66.06 0.74 29.00
C PRO A 1062 65.62 -0.68 28.64
N GLU A 1063 65.83 -1.66 29.52
CA GLU A 1063 65.23 -2.99 29.41
C GLU A 1063 63.69 -3.01 29.64
N LEU A 1064 63.12 -1.92 30.16
CA LEU A 1064 61.71 -1.65 30.42
C LEU A 1064 61.25 -0.50 29.49
N LYS A 1065 60.06 -0.58 28.88
CA LYS A 1065 59.77 0.23 27.66
C LYS A 1065 58.51 1.12 27.67
N ASN A 1066 57.82 1.25 28.80
CA ASN A 1066 56.71 2.18 29.08
C ASN A 1066 56.40 2.17 30.61
N SER A 1067 55.41 2.91 31.10
CA SER A 1067 55.06 2.99 32.54
C SER A 1067 54.49 1.68 33.08
N ASP A 1068 53.60 1.05 32.31
CA ASP A 1068 53.04 -0.27 32.60
C ASP A 1068 54.09 -1.37 32.38
N ASP A 1069 55.22 -1.00 31.79
CA ASP A 1069 56.50 -1.71 31.67
C ASP A 1069 57.51 -1.38 32.78
N TYR A 1070 57.20 -0.47 33.70
CA TYR A 1070 58.02 -0.15 34.88
C TYR A 1070 57.42 -0.73 36.16
N LEU A 1071 56.12 -0.52 36.39
CA LEU A 1071 55.37 -0.93 37.60
C LEU A 1071 55.54 -2.40 38.05
N ASN A 1072 55.05 -3.38 37.31
CA ASN A 1072 55.09 -4.81 37.65
C ASN A 1072 56.48 -5.34 38.01
N TYR A 1073 57.55 -4.96 37.33
CA TYR A 1073 58.93 -5.36 37.67
C TYR A 1073 59.29 -4.90 39.08
N VAL A 1074 58.86 -3.69 39.49
CA VAL A 1074 59.03 -3.21 40.87
C VAL A 1074 58.26 -4.14 41.81
N HIS A 1075 57.00 -4.46 41.53
CA HIS A 1075 56.16 -5.35 42.35
C HIS A 1075 56.67 -6.80 42.41
N ASP A 1076 57.08 -7.37 41.27
CA ASP A 1076 57.60 -8.72 41.12
C ASP A 1076 58.97 -8.85 41.80
N PHE A 1077 59.83 -7.84 41.71
CA PHE A 1077 61.11 -7.78 42.43
C PHE A 1077 60.91 -7.63 43.94
N ILE A 1078 59.90 -6.88 44.41
CA ILE A 1078 59.57 -6.79 45.85
C ILE A 1078 59.01 -8.12 46.36
N LYS A 1079 58.19 -8.79 45.55
CA LYS A 1079 57.50 -10.05 45.89
C LYS A 1079 58.44 -11.27 45.83
N ASN A 1080 59.34 -11.30 44.85
CA ASN A 1080 60.30 -12.36 44.57
C ASN A 1080 61.69 -11.74 44.28
N PRO A 1081 62.38 -11.16 45.28
CA PRO A 1081 63.67 -10.52 45.07
C PRO A 1081 64.72 -11.51 44.55
N PRO A 1082 65.54 -11.16 43.53
CA PRO A 1082 66.59 -12.03 43.01
C PRO A 1082 67.56 -12.51 44.09
N GLU A 1083 68.07 -13.73 43.94
CA GLU A 1083 69.08 -14.27 44.85
C GLU A 1083 70.34 -13.37 44.86
N GLY A 1084 70.87 -13.09 46.05
CA GLY A 1084 71.92 -12.08 46.24
C GLY A 1084 71.43 -10.63 46.42
N THR A 1085 70.12 -10.36 46.40
CA THR A 1085 69.56 -9.06 46.78
C THR A 1085 69.81 -8.76 48.26
N LEU A 1086 70.45 -7.63 48.56
CA LEU A 1086 70.68 -7.15 49.92
C LEU A 1086 69.43 -6.41 50.42
N ILE A 1087 69.04 -6.65 51.68
CA ILE A 1087 67.85 -6.07 52.30
C ILE A 1087 68.23 -5.38 53.61
N LYS A 1088 67.66 -4.20 53.87
CA LYS A 1088 67.79 -3.42 55.11
C LYS A 1088 66.41 -2.87 55.50
N GLU A 1089 66.16 -2.73 56.80
CA GLU A 1089 64.99 -2.06 57.34
C GLU A 1089 65.45 -0.83 58.14
N ARG A 1090 64.92 0.35 57.78
CA ARG A 1090 65.27 1.62 58.44
C ARG A 1090 64.52 1.77 59.76
N THR A 1091 65.04 2.65 60.63
CA THR A 1091 64.40 2.99 61.92
C THR A 1091 63.01 3.64 61.80
N ASN A 1092 62.58 4.06 60.60
CA ASN A 1092 61.23 4.54 60.33
C ASN A 1092 60.26 3.46 59.79
N GLY A 1093 60.72 2.22 59.62
CA GLY A 1093 59.95 1.10 59.07
C GLY A 1093 59.93 1.02 57.54
N ASP A 1094 60.63 1.89 56.80
CA ASP A 1094 60.82 1.68 55.36
C ASP A 1094 61.79 0.51 55.12
N LYS A 1095 61.45 -0.38 54.18
CA LYS A 1095 62.35 -1.48 53.73
C LYS A 1095 63.05 -1.11 52.44
N LEU A 1096 64.35 -1.38 52.39
CA LEU A 1096 65.23 -1.09 51.27
C LEU A 1096 65.72 -2.42 50.68
N PHE A 1097 65.79 -2.48 49.36
CA PHE A 1097 66.33 -3.60 48.60
C PHE A 1097 67.41 -3.07 47.65
N TYR A 1098 68.53 -3.77 47.55
CA TYR A 1098 69.58 -3.46 46.57
C TYR A 1098 70.16 -4.74 45.99
N TYR A 1099 70.00 -4.94 44.68
CA TYR A 1099 70.55 -6.07 43.95
C TYR A 1099 71.82 -5.61 43.20
N PRO A 1100 73.02 -6.03 43.66
CA PRO A 1100 74.27 -5.43 43.18
C PRO A 1100 74.55 -5.69 41.69
N GLU A 1101 74.19 -6.86 41.16
CA GLU A 1101 74.54 -7.29 39.79
C GLU A 1101 73.91 -6.41 38.71
N LYS A 1102 72.68 -5.92 38.94
CA LYS A 1102 72.01 -4.95 38.06
C LYS A 1102 72.05 -3.51 38.58
N ASN A 1103 72.77 -3.26 39.67
CA ASN A 1103 72.80 -1.98 40.39
C ASN A 1103 71.38 -1.45 40.70
N THR A 1104 70.41 -2.31 41.03
CA THR A 1104 69.01 -1.88 41.21
C THR A 1104 68.70 -1.62 42.68
N PHE A 1105 68.35 -0.37 43.04
CA PHE A 1105 67.87 0.03 44.36
C PHE A 1105 66.34 0.25 44.35
N ILE A 1106 65.64 -0.29 45.34
CA ILE A 1106 64.20 -0.07 45.57
C ILE A 1106 63.98 0.29 47.05
N SER A 1107 63.02 1.17 47.35
CA SER A 1107 62.47 1.27 48.70
C SER A 1107 60.95 1.21 48.72
N ILE A 1108 60.42 0.52 49.74
CA ILE A 1108 58.99 0.36 50.03
C ILE A 1108 58.68 0.96 51.40
N ASN A 1109 57.43 1.38 51.62
CA ASN A 1109 57.00 1.82 52.94
C ASN A 1109 56.75 0.62 53.87
N LYS A 1110 56.56 0.91 55.16
CA LYS A 1110 56.17 -0.09 56.19
C LYS A 1110 54.92 -0.92 55.84
N ASP A 1111 54.08 -0.41 54.93
CA ASP A 1111 52.80 -1.00 54.51
C ASP A 1111 52.96 -1.85 53.22
N GLY A 1112 54.19 -2.00 52.71
CA GLY A 1112 54.55 -2.85 51.57
C GLY A 1112 54.54 -2.17 50.19
N VAL A 1113 54.17 -0.90 50.10
CA VAL A 1113 53.94 -0.18 48.82
C VAL A 1113 55.24 0.46 48.29
N PRO A 1114 55.54 0.38 46.98
CA PRO A 1114 56.74 0.98 46.40
C PRO A 1114 56.78 2.51 46.53
N LYS A 1115 57.97 3.07 46.80
CA LYS A 1115 58.21 4.53 46.89
C LYS A 1115 59.13 5.04 45.78
N THR A 1116 60.12 4.22 45.40
CA THR A 1116 61.18 4.57 44.44
C THR A 1116 61.86 3.30 43.91
N MET A 1117 62.24 3.29 42.63
CA MET A 1117 63.22 2.35 42.05
C MET A 1117 64.17 3.10 41.11
N PHE A 1118 65.47 2.95 41.29
CA PHE A 1118 66.51 3.61 40.49
C PHE A 1118 67.85 2.85 40.52
N LYS A 1119 68.76 3.13 39.58
CA LYS A 1119 70.14 2.60 39.57
C LYS A 1119 71.12 3.68 40.08
N PRO A 1120 71.56 3.65 41.36
CA PRO A 1120 72.40 4.70 41.92
C PRO A 1120 73.79 4.75 41.26
N GLU A 1121 74.24 5.95 40.86
CA GLU A 1121 75.56 6.18 40.23
C GLU A 1121 76.73 5.61 41.04
N ALA A 1122 76.64 5.63 42.37
CA ALA A 1122 77.68 5.15 43.29
C ALA A 1122 77.50 3.68 43.74
N GLY A 1123 76.48 2.97 43.23
CA GLY A 1123 76.24 1.55 43.47
C GLY A 1123 76.24 1.14 44.94
N ILE A 1124 77.06 0.15 45.30
CA ILE A 1124 77.18 -0.36 46.68
C ILE A 1124 77.56 0.73 47.69
N ASN A 1125 78.30 1.77 47.27
CA ASN A 1125 78.63 2.91 48.13
C ASN A 1125 77.42 3.81 48.43
N TYR A 1126 76.36 3.75 47.61
CA TYR A 1126 75.07 4.35 47.95
C TYR A 1126 74.32 3.49 48.98
N TRP A 1127 74.32 2.16 48.80
CA TRP A 1127 73.70 1.19 49.71
C TRP A 1127 74.28 1.21 51.13
N GLU A 1128 75.61 1.26 51.26
CA GLU A 1128 76.28 1.28 52.56
C GLU A 1128 76.00 2.57 53.33
N LYS A 1129 75.84 3.71 52.63
CA LYS A 1129 75.44 4.99 53.22
C LYS A 1129 73.99 5.03 53.71
N GLN A 1130 73.16 4.04 53.35
CA GLN A 1130 71.81 3.92 53.90
C GLN A 1130 71.86 3.39 55.35
N LYS A 1131 71.42 4.26 56.27
CA LYS A 1131 71.07 3.98 57.66
C LYS A 1131 69.55 3.87 57.80
#